data_AF-A0A424NQE9-F1
#
_entry.id   AF-A0A424NQE9-F1
#
_cell.length_a   1.000
_cell.length_b   1.000
_cell.length_c   1.000
_cell.angle_alpha   90.00
_cell.angle_beta   90.00
_cell.angle_gamma   90.00
#
_symmetry.space_group_name_H-M   'P 1'
#
loop_
_entity.id
_entity.type
_entity.pdbx_description
1 polymer ?
#
loop_
_entity_poly.entity_id
_entity_poly.type
_entity_poly.pdbx_seq_one_letter_code
_entity_poly.pdbx_strand_id
1 'polypeptide(L)'
;MFDNSNKYLQFIGGFLALGFTLLQGIDWVFRKFEIDSFYFNLILIILFIFLLASIISFLVKANKEKLSGRGPRKRSIFKLILNISLTVILIFVFLFFFRKINSTQKLLDEELPKIIELYDKGKIFDVYILTQSLHKLNPNNEIINNYFKKSRRYVKVKTNVDSVKVSIKIIGDSLFRQIGFTPIDSFAVPRVRNSYLLKLEHNGVNYIEKATFNHKYNLPVKKFKFPQNHKAFLGKNFNRMWLQGVQFDDIKIEPFTISKFEVSNKEYQEFLDDGGYLNPKFWDFPITIDKRSYDFKSSMKLFTGKYGKSGPANWSYGKFPNGLENHPVTGISWFEAKAYAKYRNLDIPNVFQWLYASGTGFSGIYDSRVIDNSNFNSNQMREVTDARGSANGVNNIAGNVKEWLHNPFGNKRDEYSILGGSYQEPSYYVKNYASLPPMDRSIGNGIRLVKNLTKNRKDRNKTLVIPDFYRDITIEPDVSDEVFELFKSQFEYKKKELNVSTQIANNFKEGYTLETFSMKTTYESRESLFGYIIYSNSYDDRYNPVIIVPSARAILNKTVDELPETILSQFKYLIDEGYAIFHPIYYNTYSRERAIDTWLPNESEEYKEMIIKWGQDYKRSLDYLQTRKDFKFENLSYYGYSLGSRYANIFLAIDKRVKSAFLVVGGLRMQKSKKEIDEHYYLRRVQTPIFHIVGKLDATLGYEDVYLPWKKLVGTDLKDLRTLELDGFGHGIPKDTIVKYHKSWIEKYSVE
;
A
#
# COMPACT_ATOMS: atom_id res chain seq x y z
N MET A 1 -77.77 -13.59 -27.06
CA MET A 1 -76.41 -14.15 -27.22
C MET A 1 -75.43 -13.03 -26.89
N PHE A 2 -74.83 -12.88 -25.71
CA PHE A 2 -74.23 -13.82 -24.77
C PHE A 2 -74.81 -13.61 -23.36
N ASP A 3 -75.72 -14.48 -22.92
CA ASP A 3 -76.27 -14.43 -21.57
C ASP A 3 -75.75 -15.61 -20.75
N ASN A 4 -74.43 -15.62 -20.56
CA ASN A 4 -73.73 -16.51 -19.63
C ASN A 4 -72.49 -15.79 -19.08
N SER A 5 -72.66 -14.52 -18.69
CA SER A 5 -71.68 -13.92 -17.77
C SER A 5 -71.79 -14.69 -16.46
N ASN A 6 -70.73 -15.43 -16.15
CA ASN A 6 -70.67 -16.27 -14.97
C ASN A 6 -70.82 -15.32 -13.76
N LYS A 7 -72.02 -15.20 -13.18
CA LYS A 7 -72.34 -14.30 -12.05
C LYS A 7 -71.35 -14.48 -10.88
N TYR A 8 -70.72 -15.64 -10.80
CA TYR A 8 -69.67 -15.96 -9.85
C TYR A 8 -68.36 -15.22 -10.13
N LEU A 9 -67.97 -15.03 -11.39
CA LEU A 9 -66.78 -14.27 -11.80
C LEU A 9 -66.97 -12.77 -11.54
N GLN A 10 -68.18 -12.26 -11.70
CA GLN A 10 -68.54 -10.89 -11.30
C GLN A 10 -68.55 -10.70 -9.78
N PHE A 11 -69.06 -11.67 -9.01
CA PHE A 11 -69.03 -11.58 -7.54
C PHE A 11 -67.61 -11.68 -6.98
N ILE A 12 -66.79 -12.60 -7.50
CA ILE A 12 -65.36 -12.72 -7.13
C ILE A 12 -64.60 -11.46 -7.55
N GLY A 13 -64.81 -10.97 -8.77
CA GLY A 13 -64.21 -9.73 -9.26
C GLY A 13 -64.62 -8.53 -8.42
N GLY A 14 -65.90 -8.43 -8.04
CA GLY A 14 -66.43 -7.38 -7.17
C GLY A 14 -65.87 -7.45 -5.76
N PHE A 15 -65.79 -8.63 -5.15
CA PHE A 15 -65.22 -8.81 -3.81
C PHE A 15 -63.72 -8.52 -3.78
N LEU A 16 -62.97 -8.97 -4.79
CA LEU A 16 -61.55 -8.66 -4.93
C LEU A 16 -61.33 -7.16 -5.16
N ALA A 17 -62.15 -6.52 -6.00
CA ALA A 17 -62.10 -5.07 -6.21
C ALA A 17 -62.39 -4.31 -4.91
N LEU A 18 -63.42 -4.70 -4.16
CA LEU A 18 -63.79 -4.05 -2.90
C LEU A 18 -62.70 -4.23 -1.82
N GLY A 19 -62.14 -5.44 -1.69
CA GLY A 19 -61.02 -5.72 -0.79
C GLY A 19 -59.76 -4.94 -1.17
N PHE A 20 -59.45 -4.85 -2.47
CA PHE A 20 -58.31 -4.08 -2.96
C PHE A 20 -58.49 -2.58 -2.74
N THR A 21 -59.68 -2.03 -3.00
CA THR A 21 -60.01 -0.63 -2.74
C THR A 21 -59.96 -0.29 -1.26
N LEU A 22 -60.44 -1.18 -0.37
CA LEU A 22 -60.33 -1.01 1.07
C LEU A 22 -58.87 -1.01 1.53
N LEU A 23 -58.06 -1.95 1.04
CA LEU A 23 -56.63 -2.01 1.37
C LEU A 23 -55.88 -0.78 0.85
N GLN A 24 -56.20 -0.28 -0.34
CA GLN A 24 -55.65 0.98 -0.86
C GLN A 24 -56.09 2.18 -0.03
N GLY A 25 -57.35 2.23 0.41
CA GLY A 25 -57.86 3.26 1.28
C GLY A 25 -57.13 3.29 2.63
N ILE A 26 -56.89 2.12 3.22
CA ILE A 26 -56.15 2.00 4.48
C ILE A 26 -54.68 2.38 4.27
N ASP A 27 -53.99 1.90 3.22
CA ASP A 27 -52.60 2.31 2.92
C ASP A 27 -52.48 3.83 2.74
N TRP A 28 -53.45 4.46 2.06
CA TRP A 28 -53.47 5.92 1.92
C TRP A 28 -53.66 6.64 3.25
N VAL A 29 -54.58 6.19 4.11
CA VAL A 29 -54.80 6.78 5.45
C VAL A 29 -53.54 6.66 6.29
N PHE A 30 -52.91 5.48 6.31
CA PHE A 30 -51.69 5.25 7.09
C PHE A 30 -50.54 6.12 6.65
N ARG A 31 -50.33 6.29 5.33
CA ARG A 31 -49.32 7.22 4.80
C ARG A 31 -49.63 8.68 5.08
N LYS A 32 -50.90 9.09 4.98
CA LYS A 32 -51.31 10.48 5.18
C LYS A 32 -51.16 10.95 6.63
N PHE A 33 -51.35 10.05 7.59
CA PHE A 33 -51.33 10.36 9.02
C PHE A 33 -50.11 9.80 9.76
N GLU A 34 -49.09 9.31 9.04
CA GLU A 34 -47.86 8.76 9.61
C GLU A 34 -48.10 7.70 10.71
N ILE A 35 -49.16 6.91 10.56
CA ILE A 35 -49.54 5.90 11.56
C ILE A 35 -48.56 4.74 11.46
N ASP A 36 -48.01 4.33 12.62
CA ASP A 36 -47.04 3.23 12.71
C ASP A 36 -47.60 1.95 12.06
N SER A 37 -46.77 1.32 11.22
CA SER A 37 -47.07 0.09 10.48
C SER A 37 -47.45 -1.08 11.41
N PHE A 38 -47.05 -1.02 12.69
CA PHE A 38 -47.53 -1.92 13.75
C PHE A 38 -49.06 -1.96 13.83
N TYR A 39 -49.73 -0.80 13.79
CA TYR A 39 -51.20 -0.74 13.89
C TYR A 39 -51.87 -1.26 12.61
N PHE A 40 -51.24 -1.10 11.45
CA PHE A 40 -51.73 -1.68 10.19
C PHE A 40 -51.70 -3.21 10.26
N ASN A 41 -50.56 -3.76 10.74
CA ASN A 41 -50.38 -5.19 10.95
C ASN A 41 -51.36 -5.73 12.00
N LEU A 42 -51.62 -4.99 13.07
CA LEU A 42 -52.60 -5.35 14.10
C LEU A 42 -54.03 -5.38 13.54
N ILE A 43 -54.43 -4.38 12.76
CA ILE A 43 -55.75 -4.34 12.09
C ILE A 43 -55.90 -5.52 11.13
N LEU A 44 -54.85 -5.86 10.38
CA LEU A 44 -54.85 -7.02 9.49
C LEU A 44 -54.97 -8.35 10.26
N ILE A 45 -54.28 -8.50 11.38
CA ILE A 45 -54.39 -9.67 12.25
C ILE A 45 -55.80 -9.77 12.83
N ILE A 46 -56.39 -8.66 13.27
CA ILE A 46 -57.77 -8.60 13.79
C ILE A 46 -58.76 -9.02 12.70
N LEU A 47 -58.64 -8.48 11.48
CA LEU A 47 -59.48 -8.86 10.33
C LEU A 47 -59.34 -10.35 10.00
N PHE A 48 -58.13 -10.90 10.10
CA PHE A 48 -57.87 -12.32 9.88
C PHE A 48 -58.49 -13.21 10.96
N ILE A 49 -58.39 -12.83 12.23
CA ILE A 49 -59.04 -13.52 13.35
C ILE A 49 -60.57 -13.48 13.19
N PHE A 50 -61.12 -12.34 12.79
CA PHE A 50 -62.56 -12.18 12.57
C PHE A 50 -63.05 -13.06 11.41
N LEU A 51 -62.26 -13.20 10.35
CA LEU A 51 -62.53 -14.09 9.23
C LEU A 51 -62.50 -15.56 9.67
N LEU A 52 -61.48 -15.97 10.43
CA LEU A 52 -61.39 -17.32 11.01
C LEU A 52 -62.58 -17.63 11.92
N ALA A 53 -62.96 -16.69 12.79
CA ALA A 53 -64.12 -16.82 13.67
C ALA A 53 -65.43 -16.96 12.88
N SER A 54 -65.58 -16.22 11.77
CA SER A 54 -66.73 -16.33 10.87
C SER A 54 -66.79 -17.71 10.18
N ILE A 55 -65.65 -18.24 9.74
CA ILE A 55 -65.54 -19.58 9.16
C ILE A 55 -65.89 -20.65 10.20
N ILE A 56 -65.35 -20.55 11.43
CA ILE A 56 -65.65 -21.48 12.53
C ILE A 56 -67.14 -21.43 12.88
N SER A 57 -67.71 -20.23 13.03
CA SER A 57 -69.15 -20.02 13.27
C SER A 57 -70.01 -20.67 12.18
N PHE A 58 -69.61 -20.53 10.91
CA PHE A 58 -70.30 -21.14 9.78
C PHE A 58 -70.16 -22.67 9.74
N LEU A 59 -68.98 -23.22 10.08
CA LEU A 59 -68.75 -24.66 10.20
C LEU A 59 -69.55 -25.28 11.36
N VAL A 60 -69.65 -24.58 12.49
CA VAL A 60 -70.51 -24.96 13.62
C VAL A 60 -71.99 -24.94 13.21
N LYS A 61 -72.42 -23.94 12.44
CA LYS A 61 -73.79 -23.83 11.90
C LYS A 61 -74.09 -24.94 10.88
N ALA A 62 -73.14 -25.27 10.01
CA ALA A 62 -73.24 -26.38 9.05
C ALA A 62 -73.26 -27.76 9.73
N ASN A 63 -72.56 -27.93 10.86
CA ASN A 63 -72.65 -29.14 11.68
C ASN A 63 -74.00 -29.25 12.41
N LYS A 64 -74.59 -28.14 12.86
CA LYS A 64 -75.97 -28.14 13.39
C LYS A 64 -77.00 -28.53 12.35
N GLU A 65 -76.85 -28.12 11.09
CA GLU A 65 -77.74 -28.55 10.00
C GLU A 65 -77.58 -30.06 9.69
N LYS A 66 -76.38 -30.63 9.88
CA LYS A 66 -76.12 -32.07 9.68
C LYS A 66 -76.89 -32.99 10.65
N LEU A 67 -77.24 -32.50 11.83
CA LEU A 67 -78.08 -33.22 12.81
C LEU A 67 -79.59 -33.19 12.49
N SER A 68 -80.02 -32.35 11.53
CA SER A 68 -81.44 -32.22 11.11
C SER A 68 -81.85 -33.09 9.91
N GLY A 69 -81.13 -34.17 9.61
CA GLY A 69 -81.61 -35.22 8.70
C GLY A 69 -81.71 -34.87 7.21
N ARG A 70 -81.26 -33.69 6.76
CA ARG A 70 -81.12 -33.37 5.32
C ARG A 70 -79.65 -33.25 4.93
N GLY A 71 -79.15 -34.22 4.16
CA GLY A 71 -77.78 -34.19 3.62
C GLY A 71 -77.50 -32.95 2.76
N PRO A 72 -76.24 -32.48 2.68
CA PRO A 72 -75.92 -31.19 2.05
C PRO A 72 -76.14 -31.24 0.54
N ARG A 73 -76.96 -30.32 -0.01
CA ARG A 73 -77.13 -30.09 -1.46
C ARG A 73 -75.76 -29.83 -2.12
N LYS A 74 -75.53 -30.31 -3.36
CA LYS A 74 -74.30 -30.04 -4.19
C LYS A 74 -73.81 -28.56 -4.17
N ARG A 75 -74.72 -27.59 -3.98
CA ARG A 75 -74.41 -26.16 -3.78
C ARG A 75 -73.60 -25.83 -2.51
N SER A 76 -73.59 -26.68 -1.49
CA SER A 76 -72.90 -26.47 -0.21
C SER A 76 -71.40 -26.79 -0.27
N ILE A 77 -71.02 -27.90 -0.93
CA ILE A 77 -69.61 -28.29 -1.14
C ILE A 77 -68.89 -27.28 -2.06
N PHE A 78 -69.57 -26.75 -3.07
CA PHE A 78 -69.00 -25.73 -3.96
C PHE A 78 -68.73 -24.39 -3.24
N LYS A 79 -69.64 -23.95 -2.36
CA LYS A 79 -69.41 -22.78 -1.49
C LYS A 79 -68.24 -22.99 -0.53
N LEU A 80 -68.06 -24.22 -0.04
CA LEU A 80 -66.92 -24.58 0.81
C LEU A 80 -65.59 -24.45 0.05
N ILE A 81 -65.49 -25.05 -1.14
CA ILE A 81 -64.28 -24.98 -1.97
C ILE A 81 -63.97 -23.53 -2.36
N LEU A 82 -64.99 -22.74 -2.71
CA LEU A 82 -64.83 -21.33 -3.06
C LEU A 82 -64.32 -20.49 -1.88
N ASN A 83 -64.88 -20.68 -0.68
CA ASN A 83 -64.44 -19.98 0.52
C ASN A 83 -63.00 -20.36 0.90
N ILE A 84 -62.63 -21.65 0.76
CA ILE A 84 -61.26 -22.11 1.01
C ILE A 84 -60.30 -21.45 0.01
N SER A 85 -60.60 -21.46 -1.29
CA SER A 85 -59.76 -20.85 -2.32
C SER A 85 -59.61 -19.33 -2.13
N LEU A 86 -60.69 -18.61 -1.82
CA LEU A 86 -60.63 -17.18 -1.51
C LEU A 86 -59.78 -16.89 -0.28
N THR A 87 -59.87 -17.73 0.76
CA THR A 87 -59.07 -17.60 1.98
C THR A 87 -57.59 -17.82 1.70
N VAL A 88 -57.24 -18.84 0.90
CA VAL A 88 -55.85 -19.09 0.50
C VAL A 88 -55.29 -17.91 -0.29
N ILE A 89 -56.05 -17.33 -1.22
CA ILE A 89 -55.64 -16.15 -1.99
C ILE A 89 -55.42 -14.94 -1.05
N LEU A 90 -56.34 -14.69 -0.12
CA LEU A 90 -56.21 -13.62 0.87
C LEU A 90 -54.97 -13.81 1.76
N ILE A 91 -54.64 -15.04 2.17
CA ILE A 91 -53.42 -15.36 2.93
C ILE A 91 -52.18 -15.08 2.08
N PHE A 92 -52.15 -15.47 0.81
CA PHE A 92 -51.01 -15.19 -0.07
C PHE A 92 -50.81 -13.68 -0.31
N VAL A 93 -51.90 -12.94 -0.51
CA VAL A 93 -51.87 -11.48 -0.65
C VAL A 93 -51.39 -10.84 0.66
N PHE A 94 -51.90 -11.28 1.80
CA PHE A 94 -51.45 -10.84 3.12
C PHE A 94 -49.96 -11.09 3.33
N LEU A 95 -49.49 -12.32 3.11
CA LEU A 95 -48.08 -12.68 3.27
C LEU A 95 -47.18 -11.89 2.33
N PHE A 96 -47.65 -11.60 1.11
CA PHE A 96 -46.93 -10.77 0.15
C PHE A 96 -46.79 -9.31 0.64
N PHE A 97 -47.88 -8.67 1.05
CA PHE A 97 -47.85 -7.29 1.54
C PHE A 97 -47.12 -7.17 2.89
N PHE A 98 -47.34 -8.10 3.82
CA PHE A 98 -46.64 -8.16 5.10
C PHE A 98 -45.13 -8.28 4.92
N ARG A 99 -44.67 -9.19 4.04
CA ARG A 99 -43.25 -9.31 3.69
C ARG A 99 -42.70 -8.04 3.06
N LYS A 100 -43.44 -7.44 2.13
CA LYS A 100 -43.02 -6.24 1.39
C LYS A 100 -42.90 -5.02 2.30
N ILE A 101 -43.81 -4.84 3.25
CA ILE A 101 -43.77 -3.73 4.21
C ILE A 101 -42.59 -3.90 5.16
N ASN A 102 -42.44 -5.07 5.79
CA ASN A 102 -41.33 -5.33 6.70
C ASN A 102 -39.96 -5.20 6.00
N SER A 103 -39.84 -5.64 4.74
CA SER A 103 -38.59 -5.47 3.98
C SER A 103 -38.29 -4.00 3.66
N THR A 104 -39.32 -3.18 3.44
CA THR A 104 -39.17 -1.75 3.15
C THR A 104 -38.78 -0.99 4.41
N GLN A 105 -39.42 -1.30 5.54
CA GLN A 105 -39.12 -0.68 6.83
C GLN A 105 -37.69 -0.99 7.28
N LYS A 106 -37.27 -2.26 7.20
CA LYS A 106 -35.87 -2.63 7.47
C LYS A 106 -34.87 -1.84 6.61
N LEU A 107 -35.17 -1.64 5.33
CA LEU A 107 -34.31 -0.88 4.44
C LEU A 107 -34.16 0.59 4.89
N LEU A 108 -35.26 1.23 5.28
CA LEU A 108 -35.30 2.64 5.67
C LEU A 108 -34.73 2.89 7.06
N ASP A 109 -35.10 2.06 8.04
CA ASP A 109 -34.83 2.33 9.46
C ASP A 109 -33.47 1.78 9.91
N GLU A 110 -32.96 0.72 9.27
CA GLU A 110 -31.72 0.07 9.68
C GLU A 110 -30.61 0.19 8.62
N GLU A 111 -30.87 -0.24 7.40
CA GLU A 111 -29.81 -0.46 6.40
C GLU A 111 -29.28 0.86 5.81
N LEU A 112 -30.15 1.82 5.48
CA LEU A 112 -29.74 3.12 4.94
C LEU A 112 -28.96 3.98 5.96
N PRO A 113 -29.41 4.17 7.21
CA PRO A 113 -28.64 4.89 8.23
C PRO A 113 -27.27 4.27 8.46
N LYS A 114 -27.19 2.93 8.49
CA LYS A 114 -25.93 2.21 8.64
C LYS A 114 -24.96 2.44 7.49
N ILE A 115 -25.44 2.53 6.24
CA ILE A 115 -24.60 2.90 5.10
C ILE A 115 -23.96 4.27 5.30
N ILE A 116 -24.76 5.26 5.75
CA ILE A 116 -24.32 6.64 5.98
C ILE A 116 -23.26 6.66 7.09
N GLU A 117 -23.55 6.04 8.24
CA GLU A 117 -22.64 5.96 9.38
C GLU A 117 -21.30 5.33 9.01
N LEU A 118 -21.31 4.21 8.27
CA LEU A 118 -20.09 3.55 7.81
C LEU A 118 -19.29 4.44 6.86
N TYR A 119 -19.97 5.18 5.98
CA TYR A 119 -19.32 6.08 5.04
C TYR A 119 -18.67 7.26 5.76
N ASP A 120 -19.37 7.88 6.72
CA ASP A 120 -18.87 9.01 7.51
C ASP A 120 -17.68 8.61 8.39
N LYS A 121 -17.66 7.37 8.87
CA LYS A 121 -16.49 6.76 9.57
C LYS A 121 -15.35 6.36 8.63
N GLY A 122 -15.47 6.59 7.32
CA GLY A 122 -14.46 6.22 6.33
C GLY A 122 -14.32 4.71 6.08
N LYS A 123 -15.27 3.89 6.52
CA LYS A 123 -15.27 2.43 6.35
C LYS A 123 -15.76 2.02 4.96
N ILE A 124 -15.07 2.50 3.92
CA ILE A 124 -15.47 2.35 2.51
C ILE A 124 -15.61 0.89 2.07
N PHE A 125 -14.81 -0.02 2.63
CA PHE A 125 -14.92 -1.44 2.33
C PHE A 125 -16.27 -2.02 2.79
N ASP A 126 -16.67 -1.72 4.03
CA ASP A 126 -17.93 -2.19 4.61
C ASP A 126 -19.13 -1.59 3.87
N VAL A 127 -19.04 -0.31 3.49
CA VAL A 127 -20.04 0.35 2.63
C VAL A 127 -20.19 -0.41 1.31
N TYR A 128 -19.10 -0.81 0.66
CA TYR A 128 -19.18 -1.58 -0.59
C TYR A 128 -19.87 -2.93 -0.40
N ILE A 129 -19.50 -3.69 0.63
CA ILE A 129 -20.09 -5.02 0.88
C ILE A 129 -21.59 -4.90 1.13
N LEU A 130 -22.00 -3.93 1.95
CA LEU A 130 -23.39 -3.68 2.28
C LEU A 130 -24.20 -3.19 1.07
N THR A 131 -23.68 -2.19 0.36
CA THR A 131 -24.37 -1.65 -0.81
C THR A 131 -24.39 -2.63 -1.99
N GLN A 132 -23.40 -3.53 -2.11
CA GLN A 132 -23.41 -4.57 -3.15
C GLN A 132 -24.55 -5.59 -2.95
N SER A 133 -24.84 -6.00 -1.71
CA SER A 133 -25.95 -6.92 -1.43
C SER A 133 -27.29 -6.22 -1.62
N LEU A 134 -27.42 -4.99 -1.11
CA LEU A 134 -28.64 -4.19 -1.20
C LEU A 134 -28.97 -3.75 -2.62
N HIS A 135 -27.98 -3.42 -3.44
CA HIS A 135 -28.18 -3.03 -4.84
C HIS A 135 -28.77 -4.17 -5.69
N LYS A 136 -28.44 -5.44 -5.38
CA LYS A 136 -29.06 -6.59 -6.05
C LYS A 136 -30.55 -6.73 -5.72
N LEU A 137 -30.94 -6.36 -4.50
CA LEU A 137 -32.32 -6.45 -4.02
C LEU A 137 -33.15 -5.22 -4.43
N ASN A 138 -32.51 -4.04 -4.49
CA ASN A 138 -33.14 -2.74 -4.69
C ASN A 138 -32.39 -1.90 -5.73
N PRO A 139 -32.33 -2.33 -7.01
CA PRO A 139 -31.49 -1.69 -8.03
C PRO A 139 -31.90 -0.25 -8.36
N ASN A 140 -33.16 0.13 -8.09
CA ASN A 140 -33.71 1.46 -8.39
C ASN A 140 -33.58 2.46 -7.23
N ASN A 141 -33.07 2.05 -6.07
CA ASN A 141 -32.92 2.96 -4.93
C ASN A 141 -31.74 3.91 -5.15
N GLU A 142 -32.01 5.22 -5.20
CA GLU A 142 -31.01 6.24 -5.51
C GLU A 142 -29.90 6.35 -4.45
N ILE A 143 -30.24 6.21 -3.17
CA ILE A 143 -29.29 6.32 -2.06
C ILE A 143 -28.31 5.15 -2.12
N ILE A 144 -28.81 3.92 -2.25
CA ILE A 144 -27.98 2.72 -2.39
C ILE A 144 -27.08 2.86 -3.63
N ASN A 145 -27.62 3.35 -4.74
CA ASN A 145 -26.85 3.58 -5.98
C ASN A 145 -25.75 4.61 -5.80
N ASN A 146 -26.01 5.70 -5.06
CA ASN A 146 -25.03 6.74 -4.78
C ASN A 146 -23.87 6.19 -3.94
N TYR A 147 -24.16 5.55 -2.81
CA TYR A 147 -23.13 4.98 -1.94
C TYR A 147 -22.41 3.79 -2.57
N PHE A 148 -23.08 2.98 -3.39
CA PHE A 148 -22.42 1.93 -4.17
C PHE A 148 -21.44 2.52 -5.19
N LYS A 149 -21.80 3.62 -5.87
CA LYS A 149 -20.90 4.35 -6.78
C LYS A 149 -19.70 4.94 -6.03
N LYS A 150 -19.92 5.56 -4.86
CA LYS A 150 -18.85 6.16 -4.04
C LYS A 150 -17.89 5.12 -3.46
N SER A 151 -18.38 3.94 -3.08
CA SER A 151 -17.60 2.87 -2.46
C SER A 151 -16.97 1.88 -3.44
N ARG A 152 -17.37 1.89 -4.72
CA ARG A 152 -16.79 1.04 -5.78
C ARG A 152 -15.87 1.79 -6.72
N ARG A 153 -15.07 1.02 -7.45
CA ARG A 153 -14.35 1.47 -8.63
C ARG A 153 -14.37 0.39 -9.71
N TYR A 154 -14.06 0.79 -10.93
CA TYR A 154 -13.91 -0.13 -12.05
C TYR A 154 -12.44 -0.43 -12.32
N VAL A 155 -12.17 -1.70 -12.64
CA VAL A 155 -10.84 -2.19 -12.95
C VAL A 155 -10.87 -2.93 -14.29
N LYS A 156 -9.76 -2.86 -15.03
CA LYS A 156 -9.58 -3.53 -16.32
C LYS A 156 -8.53 -4.62 -16.21
N VAL A 157 -8.68 -5.70 -16.96
CA VAL A 157 -7.66 -6.77 -17.10
C VAL A 157 -7.30 -6.92 -18.56
N LYS A 158 -6.03 -6.70 -18.88
CA LYS A 158 -5.46 -6.93 -20.21
C LYS A 158 -4.27 -7.87 -20.14
N THR A 159 -4.19 -8.75 -21.12
CA THR A 159 -3.13 -9.73 -21.27
C THR A 159 -2.59 -9.71 -22.70
N ASN A 160 -1.39 -10.25 -22.92
CA ASN A 160 -0.85 -10.45 -24.27
C ASN A 160 -1.45 -11.67 -25.01
N VAL A 161 -2.28 -12.46 -24.33
CA VAL A 161 -3.01 -13.62 -24.87
C VAL A 161 -4.48 -13.44 -24.51
N ASP A 162 -5.37 -13.67 -25.47
CA ASP A 162 -6.82 -13.59 -25.26
C ASP A 162 -7.37 -14.87 -24.63
N SER A 163 -8.62 -14.82 -24.17
CA SER A 163 -9.34 -15.97 -23.62
C SER A 163 -8.71 -16.58 -22.35
N VAL A 164 -7.97 -15.80 -21.55
CA VAL A 164 -7.47 -16.25 -20.24
C VAL A 164 -8.60 -16.17 -19.23
N LYS A 165 -8.90 -17.27 -18.54
CA LYS A 165 -9.97 -17.26 -17.52
C LYS A 165 -9.58 -16.40 -16.34
N VAL A 166 -10.45 -15.49 -15.94
CA VAL A 166 -10.24 -14.59 -14.80
C VAL A 166 -11.30 -14.81 -13.74
N SER A 167 -10.85 -14.94 -12.50
CA SER A 167 -11.69 -15.00 -11.30
C SER A 167 -11.23 -13.98 -10.27
N ILE A 168 -12.14 -13.54 -9.41
CA ILE A 168 -11.87 -12.61 -8.31
C ILE A 168 -12.29 -13.21 -6.98
N LYS A 169 -11.54 -12.89 -5.93
CA LYS A 169 -11.93 -13.13 -4.55
C LYS A 169 -11.89 -11.80 -3.80
N ILE A 170 -13.04 -11.27 -3.38
CA ILE A 170 -13.04 -10.09 -2.49
C ILE A 170 -12.52 -10.54 -1.13
N ILE A 171 -11.74 -9.71 -0.45
CA ILE A 171 -11.25 -10.06 0.90
C ILE A 171 -12.46 -10.29 1.82
N GLY A 172 -12.45 -11.38 2.58
CA GLY A 172 -13.61 -11.82 3.36
C GLY A 172 -14.45 -12.91 2.68
N ASP A 173 -14.41 -13.03 1.35
CA ASP A 173 -15.03 -14.17 0.66
C ASP A 173 -14.25 -15.46 0.93
N SER A 174 -14.94 -16.61 0.88
CA SER A 174 -14.27 -17.92 0.98
C SER A 174 -13.69 -18.37 -0.37
N LEU A 175 -14.39 -18.09 -1.48
CA LEU A 175 -14.12 -18.67 -2.79
C LEU A 175 -13.84 -17.61 -3.87
N PHE A 176 -13.08 -18.01 -4.89
CA PHE A 176 -12.95 -17.24 -6.12
C PHE A 176 -14.21 -17.37 -6.97
N ARG A 177 -14.69 -16.24 -7.49
CA ARG A 177 -15.82 -16.15 -8.42
C ARG A 177 -15.32 -15.79 -9.81
N GLN A 178 -15.72 -16.55 -10.82
CA GLN A 178 -15.36 -16.24 -12.21
C GLN A 178 -16.03 -14.94 -12.65
N ILE A 179 -15.25 -14.05 -13.29
CA ILE A 179 -15.74 -12.78 -13.83
C ILE A 179 -15.75 -12.74 -15.36
N GLY A 180 -14.99 -13.62 -16.02
CA GLY A 180 -14.98 -13.71 -17.48
C GLY A 180 -13.65 -14.21 -18.02
N PHE A 181 -13.37 -13.83 -19.27
CA PHE A 181 -12.13 -14.13 -19.98
C PHE A 181 -11.51 -12.83 -20.50
N THR A 182 -10.17 -12.79 -20.63
CA THR A 182 -9.48 -11.59 -21.11
C THR A 182 -9.69 -11.36 -22.62
N PRO A 183 -9.65 -10.08 -23.08
CA PRO A 183 -9.57 -8.86 -22.28
C PRO A 183 -10.89 -8.54 -21.54
N ILE A 184 -10.78 -7.98 -20.33
CA ILE A 184 -11.94 -7.49 -19.56
C ILE A 184 -11.82 -5.97 -19.45
N ASP A 185 -12.74 -5.26 -20.10
CA ASP A 185 -12.71 -3.79 -20.17
C ASP A 185 -13.16 -3.08 -18.90
N SER A 186 -13.95 -3.76 -18.05
CA SER A 186 -14.41 -3.21 -16.77
C SER A 186 -15.07 -4.27 -15.89
N PHE A 187 -14.73 -4.30 -14.61
CA PHE A 187 -15.49 -4.98 -13.56
C PHE A 187 -15.40 -4.20 -12.23
N ALA A 188 -16.41 -4.32 -11.38
CA ALA A 188 -16.52 -3.51 -10.15
C ALA A 188 -15.84 -4.17 -8.95
N VAL A 189 -15.09 -3.39 -8.18
CA VAL A 189 -14.40 -3.81 -6.93
C VAL A 189 -14.51 -2.71 -5.87
N PRO A 190 -14.25 -3.02 -4.57
CA PRO A 190 -14.18 -2.00 -3.54
C PRO A 190 -13.12 -0.94 -3.86
N ARG A 191 -13.42 0.34 -3.62
CA ARG A 191 -12.52 1.50 -3.79
C ARG A 191 -11.52 1.60 -2.62
N VAL A 192 -10.94 0.48 -2.24
CA VAL A 192 -9.96 0.36 -1.16
C VAL A 192 -8.73 -0.39 -1.69
N ARG A 193 -7.54 -0.10 -1.15
CA ARG A 193 -6.33 -0.85 -1.48
C ARG A 193 -6.43 -2.28 -0.90
N ASN A 194 -5.75 -3.23 -1.54
CA ASN A 194 -5.69 -4.63 -1.08
C ASN A 194 -7.06 -5.29 -0.81
N SER A 195 -8.11 -4.87 -1.52
CA SER A 195 -9.49 -5.28 -1.24
C SER A 195 -9.93 -6.57 -1.95
N TYR A 196 -9.10 -7.12 -2.85
CA TYR A 196 -9.38 -8.36 -3.56
C TYR A 196 -8.10 -9.05 -4.05
N LEU A 197 -8.25 -10.33 -4.43
CA LEU A 197 -7.27 -11.12 -5.16
C LEU A 197 -7.82 -11.45 -6.55
N LEU A 198 -6.97 -11.36 -7.57
CA LEU A 198 -7.28 -11.75 -8.94
C LEU A 198 -6.60 -13.09 -9.23
N LYS A 199 -7.35 -14.03 -9.81
CA LYS A 199 -6.83 -15.32 -10.27
C LYS A 199 -6.92 -15.39 -11.79
N LEU A 200 -5.80 -15.64 -12.46
CA LEU A 200 -5.74 -15.92 -13.88
C LEU A 200 -5.39 -17.39 -14.08
N GLU A 201 -6.17 -18.10 -14.89
CA GLU A 201 -5.89 -19.50 -15.26
C GLU A 201 -5.42 -19.58 -16.71
N HIS A 202 -4.18 -20.00 -16.93
CA HIS A 202 -3.60 -20.13 -18.27
C HIS A 202 -2.66 -21.32 -18.35
N ASN A 203 -2.78 -22.14 -19.41
CA ASN A 203 -1.96 -23.33 -19.63
C ASN A 203 -1.92 -24.33 -18.44
N GLY A 204 -3.00 -24.41 -17.66
CA GLY A 204 -3.10 -25.27 -16.47
C GLY A 204 -2.45 -24.68 -15.21
N VAL A 205 -2.10 -23.39 -15.22
CA VAL A 205 -1.45 -22.69 -14.11
C VAL A 205 -2.36 -21.63 -13.55
N ASN A 206 -2.39 -21.54 -12.23
CA ASN A 206 -3.10 -20.49 -11.51
C ASN A 206 -2.13 -19.39 -11.07
N TYR A 207 -2.29 -18.20 -11.60
CA TYR A 207 -1.60 -16.98 -11.17
C TYR A 207 -2.50 -16.20 -10.23
N ILE A 208 -2.00 -15.82 -9.06
CA ILE A 208 -2.76 -15.06 -8.06
C ILE A 208 -2.07 -13.73 -7.85
N GLU A 209 -2.82 -12.65 -8.08
CA GLU A 209 -2.34 -11.28 -8.07
C GLU A 209 -3.11 -10.45 -7.03
N LYS A 210 -2.41 -9.57 -6.33
CA LYS A 210 -3.02 -8.62 -5.39
C LYS A 210 -3.73 -7.49 -6.16
N ALA A 211 -4.69 -6.84 -5.50
CA ALA A 211 -5.43 -5.70 -6.06
C ALA A 211 -4.51 -4.57 -6.57
N THR A 212 -4.75 -4.09 -7.79
CA THR A 212 -4.11 -2.91 -8.38
C THR A 212 -5.12 -2.12 -9.21
N PHE A 213 -4.87 -0.83 -9.44
CA PHE A 213 -5.73 0.04 -10.24
C PHE A 213 -5.79 -0.35 -11.72
N ASN A 214 -4.77 -1.06 -12.22
CA ASN A 214 -4.67 -1.50 -13.60
C ASN A 214 -3.96 -2.85 -13.67
N HIS A 215 -4.63 -3.87 -14.22
CA HIS A 215 -4.06 -5.19 -14.44
C HIS A 215 -3.65 -5.34 -15.90
N LYS A 216 -2.35 -5.23 -16.16
CA LYS A 216 -1.73 -5.50 -17.46
C LYS A 216 -0.63 -6.53 -17.26
N TYR A 217 -0.80 -7.70 -17.86
CA TYR A 217 0.11 -8.82 -17.65
C TYR A 217 0.56 -9.46 -18.95
N ASN A 218 1.79 -9.94 -18.97
CA ASN A 218 2.30 -10.84 -19.98
C ASN A 218 2.21 -12.27 -19.43
N LEU A 219 1.75 -13.20 -20.25
CA LEU A 219 1.67 -14.63 -20.00
C LEU A 219 2.54 -15.38 -21.01
N PRO A 220 3.04 -16.57 -20.64
CA PRO A 220 3.76 -17.43 -21.57
C PRO A 220 2.83 -17.88 -22.71
N VAL A 221 3.24 -17.64 -23.96
CA VAL A 221 2.44 -18.00 -25.15
C VAL A 221 2.34 -19.53 -25.32
N LYS A 222 3.40 -20.27 -24.97
CA LYS A 222 3.44 -21.73 -25.06
C LYS A 222 3.23 -22.37 -23.70
N LYS A 223 2.71 -23.60 -23.69
CA LYS A 223 2.66 -24.43 -22.49
C LYS A 223 4.08 -24.80 -22.07
N PHE A 224 4.40 -24.59 -20.79
CA PHE A 224 5.70 -24.94 -20.19
C PHE A 224 5.49 -25.98 -19.09
N LYS A 225 6.44 -26.92 -18.98
CA LYS A 225 6.55 -27.77 -17.80
C LYS A 225 7.28 -26.98 -16.72
N PHE A 226 6.60 -26.68 -15.61
CA PHE A 226 7.20 -25.98 -14.50
C PHE A 226 8.21 -26.88 -13.79
N PRO A 227 9.37 -26.34 -13.39
CA PRO A 227 10.23 -27.05 -12.46
C PRO A 227 9.44 -27.35 -11.17
N GLN A 228 9.74 -28.48 -10.54
CA GLN A 228 9.10 -28.86 -9.29
C GLN A 228 9.38 -27.79 -8.22
N ASN A 229 8.42 -27.57 -7.32
CA ASN A 229 8.53 -26.59 -6.23
C ASN A 229 8.80 -25.15 -6.68
N HIS A 230 8.48 -24.77 -7.91
CA HIS A 230 8.55 -23.38 -8.33
C HIS A 230 7.21 -22.64 -8.15
N LYS A 231 7.30 -21.32 -7.90
CA LYS A 231 6.20 -20.36 -7.96
C LYS A 231 6.28 -19.59 -9.27
N ALA A 232 5.14 -19.47 -9.97
CA ALA A 232 5.06 -18.72 -11.22
C ALA A 232 4.64 -17.26 -10.98
N PHE A 233 5.26 -16.35 -11.73
CA PHE A 233 5.02 -14.91 -11.72
C PHE A 233 4.66 -14.43 -13.12
N LEU A 234 3.62 -13.60 -13.21
CA LEU A 234 3.19 -12.98 -14.47
C LEU A 234 4.18 -11.89 -14.89
N GLY A 235 4.47 -11.79 -16.18
CA GLY A 235 5.27 -10.68 -16.69
C GLY A 235 4.48 -9.36 -16.60
N LYS A 236 5.16 -8.24 -16.37
CA LYS A 236 4.54 -6.93 -16.21
C LYS A 236 5.58 -5.81 -16.38
N ASN A 237 5.09 -4.62 -16.75
CA ASN A 237 5.88 -3.39 -16.73
C ASN A 237 5.69 -2.67 -15.38
N PHE A 238 6.79 -2.35 -14.73
CA PHE A 238 6.85 -1.53 -13.53
C PHE A 238 7.36 -0.15 -13.92
N ASN A 239 6.50 0.87 -13.79
CA ASN A 239 6.92 2.25 -14.08
C ASN A 239 8.07 2.69 -13.17
N ARG A 240 8.05 2.23 -11.90
CA ARG A 240 9.12 2.46 -10.93
C ARG A 240 9.33 1.23 -10.08
N MET A 241 10.58 0.83 -9.89
CA MET A 241 11.02 -0.10 -8.86
C MET A 241 12.05 0.57 -7.96
N TRP A 242 12.07 0.19 -6.69
CA TRP A 242 12.94 0.77 -5.68
C TRP A 242 13.76 -0.33 -5.03
N LEU A 243 15.03 -0.03 -4.82
CA LEU A 243 15.95 -0.78 -3.99
C LEU A 243 16.69 0.26 -3.13
N GLN A 244 17.19 -0.10 -1.95
CA GLN A 244 17.84 0.87 -1.06
C GLN A 244 18.83 1.74 -1.86
N GLY A 245 18.66 3.07 -1.81
CA GLY A 245 19.54 4.00 -2.52
C GLY A 245 19.27 4.22 -4.01
N VAL A 246 18.46 3.37 -4.68
CA VAL A 246 18.31 3.36 -6.15
C VAL A 246 16.85 3.31 -6.59
N GLN A 247 16.53 4.12 -7.59
CA GLN A 247 15.27 4.08 -8.32
C GLN A 247 15.54 3.54 -9.73
N PHE A 248 14.71 2.58 -10.16
CA PHE A 248 14.71 2.06 -11.52
C PHE A 248 13.39 2.39 -12.19
N ASP A 249 13.46 3.00 -13.37
CA ASP A 249 12.28 3.38 -14.14
C ASP A 249 12.06 2.41 -15.31
N ASP A 250 10.78 2.23 -15.66
CA ASP A 250 10.33 1.47 -16.83
C ASP A 250 10.90 0.03 -16.96
N ILE A 251 10.94 -0.67 -15.83
CA ILE A 251 11.40 -2.07 -15.78
C ILE A 251 10.34 -3.01 -16.33
N LYS A 252 10.68 -3.69 -17.43
CA LYS A 252 9.88 -4.77 -17.99
C LYS A 252 10.38 -6.12 -17.46
N ILE A 253 9.50 -6.87 -16.81
CA ILE A 253 9.78 -8.23 -16.37
C ILE A 253 8.96 -9.20 -17.23
N GLU A 254 9.63 -10.16 -17.86
CA GLU A 254 8.98 -11.24 -18.59
C GLU A 254 8.47 -12.33 -17.62
N PRO A 255 7.45 -13.12 -18.00
CA PRO A 255 6.97 -14.21 -17.16
C PRO A 255 8.09 -15.18 -16.78
N PHE A 256 8.17 -15.50 -15.50
CA PHE A 256 9.21 -16.37 -14.96
C PHE A 256 8.65 -17.23 -13.84
N THR A 257 9.43 -18.23 -13.44
CA THR A 257 9.21 -18.94 -12.19
C THR A 257 10.45 -18.87 -11.33
N ILE A 258 10.26 -18.94 -10.02
CA ILE A 258 11.32 -18.95 -9.02
C ILE A 258 11.08 -20.10 -8.06
N SER A 259 12.14 -20.76 -7.60
CA SER A 259 12.06 -21.83 -6.62
C SER A 259 11.41 -21.31 -5.33
N LYS A 260 10.46 -22.07 -4.78
CA LYS A 260 9.85 -21.78 -3.48
C LYS A 260 10.87 -21.84 -2.35
N PHE A 261 11.92 -22.64 -2.51
CA PHE A 261 12.94 -22.93 -1.51
C PHE A 261 14.32 -22.49 -1.99
N GLU A 262 15.23 -22.14 -1.08
CA GLU A 262 16.66 -22.09 -1.41
C GLU A 262 17.14 -23.49 -1.82
N VAL A 263 18.29 -23.53 -2.48
CA VAL A 263 18.94 -24.81 -2.79
C VAL A 263 19.42 -25.45 -1.50
N SER A 264 19.01 -26.69 -1.26
CA SER A 264 19.43 -27.44 -0.06
C SER A 264 20.84 -28.01 -0.19
N ASN A 265 21.48 -28.31 0.94
CA ASN A 265 22.76 -29.03 0.98
C ASN A 265 22.67 -30.37 0.23
N LYS A 266 21.56 -31.10 0.38
CA LYS A 266 21.33 -32.37 -0.31
C LYS A 266 21.37 -32.20 -1.83
N GLU A 267 20.64 -31.24 -2.38
CA GLU A 267 20.63 -31.01 -3.83
C GLU A 267 21.99 -30.52 -4.34
N TYR A 268 22.72 -29.73 -3.55
CA TYR A 268 24.08 -29.31 -3.92
C TYR A 268 25.07 -30.46 -3.86
N GLN A 269 24.87 -31.42 -2.96
CA GLN A 269 25.69 -32.64 -2.88
C GLN A 269 25.55 -33.46 -4.16
N GLU A 270 24.34 -33.58 -4.73
CA GLU A 270 24.11 -34.25 -6.01
C GLU A 270 24.93 -33.61 -7.14
N PHE A 271 25.01 -32.27 -7.19
CA PHE A 271 25.88 -31.57 -8.16
C PHE A 271 27.36 -31.93 -7.99
N LEU A 272 27.84 -32.03 -6.76
CA LEU A 272 29.23 -32.38 -6.48
C LEU A 272 29.51 -33.85 -6.83
N ASP A 273 28.61 -34.75 -6.45
CA ASP A 273 28.70 -36.20 -6.70
C ASP A 273 28.63 -36.51 -8.21
N ASP A 274 27.88 -35.72 -9.00
CA ASP A 274 27.83 -35.78 -10.47
C ASP A 274 29.05 -35.13 -11.18
N GLY A 275 30.09 -34.80 -10.42
CA GLY A 275 31.33 -34.23 -10.94
C GLY A 275 31.22 -32.75 -11.34
N GLY A 276 30.34 -31.99 -10.69
CA GLY A 276 30.09 -30.58 -10.99
C GLY A 276 31.35 -29.68 -11.03
N TYR A 277 32.27 -29.92 -10.09
CA TYR A 277 33.56 -29.21 -10.00
C TYR A 277 34.61 -29.74 -10.97
N LEU A 278 34.38 -30.90 -11.58
CA LEU A 278 35.26 -31.53 -12.56
C LEU A 278 34.81 -31.29 -14.00
N ASN A 279 33.62 -30.72 -14.20
CA ASN A 279 32.99 -30.61 -15.52
C ASN A 279 32.92 -29.15 -16.00
N PRO A 280 33.80 -28.74 -16.94
CA PRO A 280 33.84 -27.36 -17.46
C PRO A 280 32.52 -26.88 -18.08
N LYS A 281 31.65 -27.79 -18.55
CA LYS A 281 30.39 -27.43 -19.23
C LYS A 281 29.44 -26.60 -18.35
N PHE A 282 29.56 -26.71 -17.03
CA PHE A 282 28.74 -25.96 -16.09
C PHE A 282 29.29 -24.58 -15.78
N TRP A 283 30.54 -24.27 -16.12
CA TRP A 283 31.19 -23.03 -15.70
C TRP A 283 31.17 -22.01 -16.83
N ASP A 284 31.17 -20.72 -16.49
CA ASP A 284 31.28 -19.61 -17.46
C ASP A 284 32.74 -19.26 -17.80
N PHE A 285 33.69 -20.10 -17.39
CA PHE A 285 35.10 -19.88 -17.66
C PHE A 285 35.47 -20.23 -19.12
N PRO A 286 36.43 -19.51 -19.73
CA PRO A 286 37.13 -18.35 -19.17
C PRO A 286 36.26 -17.08 -19.17
N ILE A 287 36.43 -16.23 -18.15
CA ILE A 287 35.73 -14.94 -18.03
C ILE A 287 36.67 -13.87 -17.46
N THR A 288 36.54 -12.63 -17.93
CA THR A 288 37.28 -11.48 -17.42
C THR A 288 36.33 -10.53 -16.69
N ILE A 289 36.66 -10.18 -15.45
CA ILE A 289 35.91 -9.25 -14.59
C ILE A 289 36.91 -8.24 -14.03
N ASP A 290 36.66 -6.94 -14.23
CA ASP A 290 37.56 -5.82 -13.90
C ASP A 290 39.05 -6.12 -14.18
N LYS A 291 39.37 -6.39 -15.45
CA LYS A 291 40.73 -6.71 -15.95
C LYS A 291 41.35 -8.00 -15.38
N ARG A 292 40.67 -8.70 -14.48
CA ARG A 292 41.12 -9.97 -13.90
C ARG A 292 40.49 -11.13 -14.66
N SER A 293 41.33 -12.00 -15.22
CA SER A 293 40.89 -13.17 -15.98
C SER A 293 40.83 -14.40 -15.07
N TYR A 294 39.74 -15.15 -15.18
CA TYR A 294 39.51 -16.40 -14.47
C TYR A 294 39.40 -17.53 -15.48
N ASP A 295 40.26 -18.54 -15.34
CA ASP A 295 40.20 -19.78 -16.11
C ASP A 295 39.67 -20.94 -15.24
N PHE A 296 39.18 -22.00 -15.87
CA PHE A 296 38.58 -23.13 -15.17
C PHE A 296 39.58 -23.82 -14.23
N LYS A 297 40.78 -24.14 -14.71
CA LYS A 297 41.76 -24.95 -13.97
C LYS A 297 42.27 -24.24 -12.73
N SER A 298 42.57 -22.95 -12.83
CA SER A 298 43.06 -22.14 -11.70
C SER A 298 41.93 -21.84 -10.72
N SER A 299 40.72 -21.52 -11.21
CA SER A 299 39.59 -21.19 -10.34
C SER A 299 39.12 -22.39 -9.50
N MET A 300 39.09 -23.61 -10.07
CA MET A 300 38.68 -24.80 -9.33
C MET A 300 39.57 -25.09 -8.10
N LYS A 301 40.84 -24.68 -8.12
CA LYS A 301 41.75 -24.82 -6.97
C LYS A 301 41.37 -23.92 -5.80
N LEU A 302 40.66 -22.82 -6.07
CA LEU A 302 40.18 -21.88 -5.04
C LEU A 302 38.89 -22.37 -4.40
N PHE A 303 38.09 -23.18 -5.09
CA PHE A 303 36.80 -23.66 -4.59
C PHE A 303 36.93 -24.93 -3.75
N THR A 304 37.58 -24.78 -2.60
CA THR A 304 37.77 -25.83 -1.59
C THR A 304 37.01 -25.53 -0.30
N GLY A 305 36.55 -26.59 0.36
CA GLY A 305 35.97 -26.56 1.71
C GLY A 305 37.03 -26.54 2.80
N LYS A 306 36.61 -26.73 4.05
CA LYS A 306 37.40 -26.52 5.28
C LYS A 306 38.78 -27.20 5.30
N TYR A 307 38.91 -28.36 4.66
CA TYR A 307 40.12 -29.18 4.66
C TYR A 307 40.73 -29.37 3.26
N GLY A 308 40.52 -28.40 2.35
CA GLY A 308 41.19 -28.36 1.04
C GLY A 308 40.63 -29.29 -0.03
N LYS A 309 39.56 -30.05 0.27
CA LYS A 309 38.80 -30.80 -0.75
C LYS A 309 37.80 -29.90 -1.44
N SER A 310 37.51 -30.15 -2.72
CA SER A 310 36.53 -29.37 -3.50
C SER A 310 35.15 -29.37 -2.84
N GLY A 311 34.48 -28.23 -2.90
CA GLY A 311 33.13 -28.04 -2.37
C GLY A 311 32.94 -26.68 -1.68
N PRO A 312 31.72 -26.41 -1.18
CA PRO A 312 31.40 -25.20 -0.43
C PRO A 312 32.33 -24.96 0.77
N ALA A 313 32.54 -23.70 1.14
CA ALA A 313 33.57 -23.29 2.09
C ALA A 313 33.44 -23.92 3.49
N ASN A 314 32.21 -24.18 3.96
CA ASN A 314 31.92 -24.82 5.25
C ASN A 314 31.89 -26.36 5.21
N TRP A 315 32.04 -26.98 4.04
CA TRP A 315 31.95 -28.43 3.91
C TRP A 315 33.26 -29.10 4.29
N SER A 316 33.17 -30.33 4.80
CA SER A 316 34.31 -31.14 5.22
C SER A 316 34.46 -32.32 4.26
N TYR A 317 35.62 -32.43 3.61
CA TYR A 317 35.92 -33.51 2.65
C TYR A 317 34.86 -33.68 1.54
N GLY A 318 34.30 -32.57 1.05
CA GLY A 318 33.30 -32.59 -0.03
C GLY A 318 31.90 -33.06 0.43
N LYS A 319 31.64 -33.08 1.74
CA LYS A 319 30.35 -33.43 2.33
C LYS A 319 29.79 -32.29 3.19
N PHE A 320 28.48 -32.09 3.12
CA PHE A 320 27.76 -31.15 3.98
C PHE A 320 27.77 -31.62 5.46
N PRO A 321 27.58 -30.72 6.43
CA PRO A 321 27.52 -31.10 7.84
C PRO A 321 26.33 -32.03 8.15
N ASN A 322 26.56 -33.05 8.97
CA ASN A 322 25.53 -34.04 9.33
C ASN A 322 24.26 -33.38 9.90
N GLY A 323 23.08 -33.85 9.47
CA GLY A 323 21.78 -33.34 9.92
C GLY A 323 21.34 -32.03 9.26
N LEU A 324 22.12 -31.50 8.31
CA LEU A 324 21.81 -30.26 7.58
C LEU A 324 21.37 -30.51 6.13
N GLU A 325 20.96 -31.71 5.77
CA GLU A 325 20.57 -32.08 4.40
C GLU A 325 19.49 -31.17 3.82
N ASN A 326 18.50 -30.79 4.63
CA ASN A 326 17.35 -29.96 4.23
C ASN A 326 17.56 -28.46 4.53
N HIS A 327 18.74 -28.07 5.00
CA HIS A 327 19.12 -26.67 5.19
C HIS A 327 19.73 -26.10 3.91
N PRO A 328 19.70 -24.78 3.70
CA PRO A 328 20.27 -24.18 2.50
C PRO A 328 21.78 -24.43 2.41
N VAL A 329 22.27 -24.65 1.18
CA VAL A 329 23.69 -24.62 0.91
C VAL A 329 24.22 -23.20 1.14
N THR A 330 25.40 -23.12 1.76
CA THR A 330 26.04 -21.87 2.16
C THR A 330 27.53 -21.89 1.83
N GLY A 331 28.18 -20.73 1.88
CA GLY A 331 29.63 -20.63 1.67
C GLY A 331 30.01 -20.89 0.21
N ILE A 332 29.17 -20.47 -0.72
CA ILE A 332 29.38 -20.60 -2.17
C ILE A 332 29.55 -19.24 -2.83
N SER A 333 30.36 -19.23 -3.87
CA SER A 333 30.68 -18.05 -4.68
C SER A 333 29.63 -17.80 -5.76
N TRP A 334 29.68 -16.62 -6.38
CA TRP A 334 28.83 -16.29 -7.53
C TRP A 334 29.08 -17.25 -8.71
N PHE A 335 30.33 -17.70 -8.90
CA PHE A 335 30.65 -18.68 -9.94
C PHE A 335 30.03 -20.05 -9.63
N GLU A 336 30.15 -20.53 -8.39
CA GLU A 336 29.56 -21.78 -7.92
C GLU A 336 28.02 -21.76 -8.03
N ALA A 337 27.41 -20.62 -7.69
CA ALA A 337 25.98 -20.38 -7.84
C ALA A 337 25.49 -20.57 -9.28
N LYS A 338 26.17 -19.94 -10.23
CA LYS A 338 25.84 -20.05 -11.67
C LYS A 338 26.11 -21.44 -12.21
N ALA A 339 27.19 -22.10 -11.78
CA ALA A 339 27.51 -23.45 -12.20
C ALA A 339 26.43 -24.45 -11.78
N TYR A 340 25.98 -24.35 -10.53
CA TYR A 340 24.87 -25.16 -10.03
C TYR A 340 23.55 -24.89 -10.79
N ALA A 341 23.24 -23.61 -11.06
CA ALA A 341 22.04 -23.25 -11.81
C ALA A 341 22.03 -23.88 -13.22
N LYS A 342 23.18 -23.87 -13.92
CA LYS A 342 23.35 -24.52 -15.22
C LYS A 342 23.23 -26.04 -15.14
N TYR A 343 23.77 -26.67 -14.10
CA TYR A 343 23.61 -28.11 -13.85
C TYR A 343 22.13 -28.51 -13.79
N ARG A 344 21.30 -27.72 -13.12
CA ARG A 344 19.84 -27.95 -13.07
C ARG A 344 19.07 -27.49 -14.32
N ASN A 345 19.76 -26.99 -15.35
CA ASN A 345 19.14 -26.35 -16.54
C ASN A 345 18.18 -25.19 -16.17
N LEU A 346 18.56 -24.45 -15.13
CA LEU A 346 17.88 -23.28 -14.58
C LEU A 346 18.84 -22.07 -14.63
N ASP A 347 18.52 -21.02 -13.90
CA ASP A 347 19.37 -19.84 -13.78
C ASP A 347 19.28 -19.24 -12.37
N ILE A 348 20.20 -18.35 -11.98
CA ILE A 348 20.03 -17.50 -10.78
C ILE A 348 19.12 -16.29 -11.12
N PRO A 349 18.44 -15.66 -10.15
CA PRO A 349 17.56 -14.52 -10.42
C PRO A 349 18.37 -13.28 -10.83
N ASN A 350 17.73 -12.36 -11.55
CA ASN A 350 18.17 -10.97 -11.55
C ASN A 350 17.48 -10.18 -10.42
N VAL A 351 18.01 -9.01 -10.07
CA VAL A 351 17.51 -8.12 -9.01
C VAL A 351 16.01 -7.85 -9.15
N PHE A 352 15.52 -7.63 -10.37
CA PHE A 352 14.11 -7.29 -10.59
C PHE A 352 13.18 -8.47 -10.37
N GLN A 353 13.59 -9.68 -10.77
CA GLN A 353 12.86 -10.91 -10.46
C GLN A 353 12.81 -11.17 -8.96
N TRP A 354 13.94 -10.97 -8.28
CA TRP A 354 14.03 -11.10 -6.84
C TRP A 354 13.14 -10.09 -6.11
N LEU A 355 13.21 -8.81 -6.48
CA LEU A 355 12.38 -7.73 -5.94
C LEU A 355 10.88 -7.95 -6.17
N TYR A 356 10.52 -8.51 -7.32
CA TYR A 356 9.14 -8.86 -7.62
C TYR A 356 8.67 -10.05 -6.76
N ALA A 357 9.48 -11.10 -6.64
CA ALA A 357 9.18 -12.26 -5.84
C ALA A 357 9.04 -11.92 -4.34
N SER A 358 9.97 -11.14 -3.79
CA SER A 358 9.95 -10.70 -2.39
C SER A 358 8.85 -9.68 -2.09
N GLY A 359 8.34 -8.98 -3.12
CA GLY A 359 7.34 -7.93 -2.96
C GLY A 359 7.91 -6.59 -2.47
N THR A 360 9.22 -6.45 -2.48
CA THR A 360 9.96 -5.31 -1.89
C THR A 360 10.21 -4.19 -2.91
N GLY A 361 10.21 -4.51 -4.20
CA GLY A 361 10.61 -3.57 -5.25
C GLY A 361 9.59 -2.49 -5.59
N PHE A 362 8.36 -2.53 -5.07
CA PHE A 362 7.28 -1.65 -5.54
C PHE A 362 6.33 -1.20 -4.41
N SER A 363 6.69 -1.46 -3.15
CA SER A 363 5.96 -0.98 -1.97
C SER A 363 6.95 -0.35 -0.98
N GLY A 364 6.68 0.89 -0.55
CA GLY A 364 7.45 1.53 0.52
C GLY A 364 7.31 0.83 1.88
N ILE A 365 6.25 0.02 2.05
CA ILE A 365 5.88 -0.68 3.29
C ILE A 365 6.12 -2.17 3.11
N TYR A 366 6.91 -2.79 3.99
CA TYR A 366 7.08 -4.25 4.05
C TYR A 366 5.90 -4.85 4.84
N ASP A 367 5.48 -6.06 4.51
CA ASP A 367 4.55 -6.81 5.36
C ASP A 367 5.31 -7.20 6.64
N SER A 368 5.03 -6.55 7.77
CA SER A 368 5.75 -6.79 9.04
C SER A 368 5.78 -8.27 9.39
N ARG A 369 4.70 -9.00 9.09
CA ARG A 369 4.62 -10.45 9.30
C ARG A 369 5.71 -11.22 8.57
N VAL A 370 6.15 -10.75 7.41
CA VAL A 370 7.26 -11.40 6.69
C VAL A 370 8.55 -11.17 7.46
N ILE A 371 8.86 -9.95 7.88
CA ILE A 371 10.08 -9.62 8.63
C ILE A 371 10.10 -10.34 9.99
N ASP A 372 9.01 -10.21 10.76
CA ASP A 372 8.88 -10.74 12.13
C ASP A 372 9.03 -12.27 12.17
N ASN A 373 8.67 -12.95 11.08
CA ASN A 373 8.75 -14.41 10.97
C ASN A 373 9.95 -14.89 10.13
N SER A 374 10.72 -13.98 9.55
CA SER A 374 11.95 -14.32 8.81
C SER A 374 13.04 -14.79 9.77
N ASN A 375 14.04 -15.49 9.25
CA ASN A 375 15.11 -16.05 10.07
C ASN A 375 16.27 -15.06 10.22
N PHE A 376 16.12 -13.97 10.96
CA PHE A 376 17.21 -13.03 11.26
C PHE A 376 17.66 -13.16 12.72
N ASN A 377 18.79 -12.55 13.09
CA ASN A 377 19.31 -12.53 14.47
C ASN A 377 19.29 -13.91 15.16
N SER A 378 19.63 -14.94 14.42
CA SER A 378 19.52 -16.33 14.81
C SER A 378 20.89 -16.99 14.85
N ASN A 379 21.03 -18.04 15.65
CA ASN A 379 22.28 -18.80 15.76
C ASN A 379 22.38 -19.95 14.73
N GLN A 380 21.30 -20.22 13.99
CA GLN A 380 21.24 -21.29 13.00
C GLN A 380 20.28 -20.96 11.84
N MET A 381 20.52 -21.59 10.70
CA MET A 381 19.61 -21.61 9.56
C MET A 381 18.37 -22.45 9.88
N ARG A 382 17.30 -22.26 9.10
CA ARG A 382 16.11 -23.12 9.09
C ARG A 382 16.11 -24.01 7.85
N GLU A 383 15.34 -25.09 7.91
CA GLU A 383 15.07 -25.91 6.74
C GLU A 383 14.47 -25.06 5.61
N VAL A 384 14.84 -25.39 4.37
CA VAL A 384 14.40 -24.64 3.18
C VAL A 384 12.88 -24.69 2.97
N THR A 385 12.20 -25.66 3.57
CA THR A 385 10.74 -25.86 3.52
C THR A 385 9.97 -25.04 4.56
N ASP A 386 10.65 -24.40 5.52
CA ASP A 386 10.01 -23.58 6.54
C ASP A 386 9.28 -22.40 5.89
N ALA A 387 7.96 -22.31 6.12
CA ALA A 387 7.11 -21.30 5.49
C ALA A 387 7.00 -20.00 6.32
N ARG A 388 7.58 -19.96 7.53
CA ARG A 388 7.62 -18.74 8.35
C ARG A 388 8.37 -17.65 7.59
N GLY A 389 7.79 -16.45 7.54
CA GLY A 389 8.38 -15.35 6.77
C GLY A 389 8.31 -15.55 5.24
N SER A 390 7.46 -16.43 4.72
CA SER A 390 7.26 -16.55 3.27
C SER A 390 6.63 -15.28 2.67
N ALA A 391 7.22 -14.76 1.58
CA ALA A 391 6.64 -13.67 0.80
C ALA A 391 6.17 -14.16 -0.57
N ASN A 392 4.92 -13.84 -0.95
CA ASN A 392 4.31 -14.23 -2.23
C ASN A 392 4.40 -15.74 -2.58
N GLY A 393 4.50 -16.60 -1.55
CA GLY A 393 4.65 -18.05 -1.71
C GLY A 393 6.08 -18.50 -2.00
N VAL A 394 7.08 -17.68 -1.66
CA VAL A 394 8.50 -18.01 -1.67
C VAL A 394 8.99 -18.02 -0.22
N ASN A 395 9.38 -19.19 0.25
CA ASN A 395 9.82 -19.44 1.62
C ASN A 395 11.23 -18.88 1.84
N ASN A 396 11.50 -18.42 3.06
CA ASN A 396 12.82 -17.95 3.49
C ASN A 396 13.48 -16.91 2.55
N ILE A 397 12.69 -16.19 1.74
CA ILE A 397 13.22 -15.16 0.82
C ILE A 397 13.87 -13.98 1.58
N ALA A 398 13.68 -13.93 2.89
CA ALA A 398 14.27 -12.96 3.79
C ALA A 398 14.91 -13.69 4.99
N GLY A 399 16.17 -13.37 5.25
CA GLY A 399 16.90 -13.69 6.46
C GLY A 399 17.57 -15.05 6.53
N ASN A 400 17.12 -16.10 5.87
CA ASN A 400 17.77 -17.41 6.10
C ASN A 400 19.19 -17.46 5.51
N VAL A 401 19.34 -17.13 4.22
CA VAL A 401 20.63 -16.93 3.54
C VAL A 401 20.51 -15.80 2.51
N LYS A 402 21.62 -15.11 2.24
CA LYS A 402 21.71 -14.17 1.11
C LYS A 402 21.73 -14.94 -0.20
N GLU A 403 21.06 -14.45 -1.23
CA GLU A 403 20.89 -15.13 -2.52
C GLU A 403 21.67 -14.41 -3.63
N TRP A 404 22.62 -15.10 -4.27
CA TRP A 404 23.37 -14.56 -5.41
C TRP A 404 22.50 -14.28 -6.64
N LEU A 405 22.72 -13.13 -7.28
CA LEU A 405 21.97 -12.65 -8.44
C LEU A 405 22.88 -12.32 -9.64
N HIS A 406 22.29 -12.15 -10.82
CA HIS A 406 23.05 -11.84 -12.06
C HIS A 406 23.73 -10.48 -12.08
N ASN A 407 23.15 -9.49 -11.42
CA ASN A 407 23.44 -8.09 -11.70
C ASN A 407 24.80 -7.65 -11.11
N PRO A 408 25.74 -7.14 -11.94
CA PRO A 408 26.96 -6.54 -11.44
C PRO A 408 26.68 -5.20 -10.75
N PHE A 409 27.54 -4.82 -9.82
CA PHE A 409 27.50 -3.56 -9.09
C PHE A 409 28.61 -2.60 -9.54
N GLY A 410 28.28 -1.32 -9.62
CA GLY A 410 29.22 -0.23 -9.88
C GLY A 410 29.88 -0.25 -11.26
N ASN A 411 30.67 0.80 -11.53
CA ASN A 411 31.32 0.99 -12.83
C ASN A 411 32.41 -0.06 -13.10
N LYS A 412 33.10 -0.53 -12.06
CA LYS A 412 34.13 -1.57 -12.14
C LYS A 412 33.56 -2.95 -12.45
N ARG A 413 32.32 -3.23 -12.01
CA ARG A 413 31.64 -4.52 -12.18
C ARG A 413 32.45 -5.69 -11.59
N ASP A 414 33.22 -5.42 -10.54
CA ASP A 414 34.04 -6.36 -9.77
C ASP A 414 33.26 -7.03 -8.64
N GLU A 415 32.02 -6.59 -8.39
CA GLU A 415 31.08 -7.19 -7.44
C GLU A 415 29.74 -7.52 -8.10
N TYR A 416 29.00 -8.45 -7.49
CA TYR A 416 27.69 -8.88 -7.94
C TYR A 416 26.67 -8.81 -6.81
N SER A 417 25.42 -8.53 -7.20
CA SER A 417 24.31 -8.33 -6.26
C SER A 417 23.99 -9.63 -5.52
N ILE A 418 23.74 -9.52 -4.21
CA ILE A 418 23.37 -10.61 -3.33
C ILE A 418 22.35 -10.09 -2.31
N LEU A 419 21.13 -10.64 -2.27
CA LEU A 419 19.99 -10.02 -1.53
C LEU A 419 19.33 -10.98 -0.54
N GLY A 420 18.49 -10.42 0.34
CA GLY A 420 17.61 -11.17 1.27
C GLY A 420 18.11 -11.22 2.71
N GLY A 421 19.41 -11.02 2.92
CA GLY A 421 20.04 -11.11 4.23
C GLY A 421 20.19 -12.55 4.74
N SER A 422 21.07 -12.76 5.71
CA SER A 422 21.39 -14.06 6.30
C SER A 422 21.05 -14.13 7.77
N TYR A 423 21.04 -15.35 8.32
CA TYR A 423 20.45 -15.60 9.63
C TYR A 423 21.20 -14.93 10.77
N GLN A 424 22.46 -14.58 10.54
CA GLN A 424 23.34 -13.88 11.47
C GLN A 424 23.17 -12.36 11.41
N GLU A 425 22.46 -11.85 10.40
CA GLU A 425 22.29 -10.42 10.18
C GLU A 425 21.02 -9.91 10.89
N PRO A 426 20.99 -8.61 11.25
CA PRO A 426 19.81 -7.96 11.78
C PRO A 426 18.64 -7.92 10.78
N SER A 427 17.41 -7.97 11.27
CA SER A 427 16.20 -8.01 10.43
C SER A 427 15.98 -6.82 9.50
N TYR A 428 16.62 -5.68 9.77
CA TYR A 428 16.59 -4.52 8.87
C TYR A 428 17.41 -4.72 7.58
N TYR A 429 18.29 -5.73 7.50
CA TYR A 429 19.04 -6.05 6.28
C TYR A 429 18.17 -6.57 5.13
N VAL A 430 16.92 -6.96 5.39
CA VAL A 430 16.00 -7.52 4.39
C VAL A 430 15.81 -6.67 3.13
N LYS A 431 15.91 -5.33 3.25
CA LYS A 431 15.81 -4.40 2.13
C LYS A 431 17.16 -3.77 1.74
N ASN A 432 18.21 -4.07 2.51
CA ASN A 432 19.52 -3.53 2.19
C ASN A 432 19.99 -4.14 0.88
N TYR A 433 20.49 -3.29 0.02
CA TYR A 433 21.23 -3.76 -1.13
C TYR A 433 22.59 -4.24 -0.63
N ALA A 434 23.01 -5.41 -1.07
CA ALA A 434 24.38 -5.85 -0.88
C ALA A 434 24.96 -6.32 -2.22
N SER A 435 26.25 -6.11 -2.36
CA SER A 435 27.09 -6.66 -3.41
C SER A 435 28.34 -7.24 -2.76
N LEU A 436 28.89 -8.27 -3.39
CA LEU A 436 30.12 -8.92 -2.94
C LEU A 436 30.97 -9.31 -4.16
N PRO A 437 32.31 -9.41 -4.02
CA PRO A 437 33.17 -9.94 -5.07
C PRO A 437 32.72 -11.34 -5.52
N PRO A 438 32.85 -11.72 -6.81
CA PRO A 438 32.30 -12.98 -7.32
C PRO A 438 32.97 -14.22 -6.75
N MET A 439 34.12 -14.07 -6.08
CA MET A 439 34.86 -15.13 -5.38
C MET A 439 34.51 -15.21 -3.88
N ASP A 440 33.70 -14.29 -3.34
CA ASP A 440 33.33 -14.30 -1.93
C ASP A 440 32.50 -15.56 -1.59
N ARG A 441 32.90 -16.23 -0.51
CA ARG A 441 32.28 -17.49 -0.05
C ARG A 441 31.91 -17.42 1.43
N SER A 442 31.49 -16.26 1.89
CA SER A 442 31.00 -16.07 3.25
C SER A 442 29.87 -17.03 3.59
N ILE A 443 29.80 -17.51 4.84
CA ILE A 443 28.85 -18.54 5.26
C ILE A 443 27.38 -18.10 5.14
N GLY A 444 27.09 -16.81 5.09
CA GLY A 444 25.75 -16.31 4.81
C GLY A 444 25.31 -16.39 3.34
N ASN A 445 26.20 -16.75 2.40
CA ASN A 445 25.95 -16.71 0.96
C ASN A 445 25.40 -18.06 0.46
N GLY A 446 24.19 -18.03 -0.09
CA GLY A 446 23.50 -19.16 -0.70
C GLY A 446 22.87 -18.79 -2.04
N ILE A 447 21.92 -19.60 -2.50
CA ILE A 447 21.31 -19.46 -3.83
C ILE A 447 19.85 -19.91 -3.87
N ARG A 448 19.14 -19.31 -4.83
CA ARG A 448 17.82 -19.72 -5.30
C ARG A 448 17.83 -19.74 -6.82
N LEU A 449 16.95 -20.54 -7.42
CA LEU A 449 16.89 -20.72 -8.87
C LEU A 449 15.63 -20.14 -9.50
N VAL A 450 15.74 -19.70 -10.75
CA VAL A 450 14.65 -19.22 -11.61
C VAL A 450 14.61 -19.94 -12.94
N LYS A 451 13.45 -19.88 -13.61
CA LYS A 451 13.27 -20.23 -15.02
C LYS A 451 12.46 -19.16 -15.73
N ASN A 452 13.07 -18.53 -16.74
CA ASN A 452 12.38 -17.63 -17.64
C ASN A 452 11.45 -18.43 -18.58
N LEU A 453 10.22 -17.95 -18.79
CA LEU A 453 9.19 -18.64 -19.58
C LEU A 453 9.04 -18.05 -20.99
N THR A 454 9.97 -17.18 -21.41
CA THR A 454 10.02 -16.62 -22.76
C THR A 454 11.31 -17.05 -23.44
N LYS A 455 11.24 -17.32 -24.75
CA LYS A 455 12.39 -17.75 -25.57
C LYS A 455 13.28 -16.59 -26.04
N ASN A 456 12.97 -15.34 -25.69
CA ASN A 456 13.77 -14.20 -26.13
C ASN A 456 15.18 -14.27 -25.51
N ARG A 457 16.18 -14.36 -26.39
CA ARG A 457 17.59 -14.67 -26.07
C ARG A 457 18.34 -13.59 -25.26
N LYS A 458 17.74 -12.45 -24.94
CA LYS A 458 18.40 -11.39 -24.16
C LYS A 458 17.45 -10.83 -23.11
N ASP A 459 17.42 -11.47 -21.95
CA ASP A 459 16.87 -10.87 -20.74
C ASP A 459 17.79 -9.71 -20.32
N ARG A 460 17.48 -8.51 -20.82
CA ARG A 460 18.30 -7.29 -20.62
C ARG A 460 18.49 -6.96 -19.14
N ASN A 461 17.56 -7.41 -18.29
CA ASN A 461 17.60 -7.17 -16.86
C ASN A 461 18.76 -7.91 -16.17
N LYS A 462 19.28 -8.99 -16.75
CA LYS A 462 20.43 -9.72 -16.17
C LYS A 462 21.74 -8.95 -16.30
N THR A 463 21.89 -8.19 -17.38
CA THR A 463 23.12 -7.43 -17.68
C THR A 463 23.07 -6.00 -17.18
N LEU A 464 21.96 -5.59 -16.56
CA LEU A 464 21.81 -4.24 -16.01
C LEU A 464 22.74 -4.09 -14.81
N VAL A 465 23.58 -3.05 -14.86
CA VAL A 465 24.53 -2.70 -13.80
C VAL A 465 23.77 -1.91 -12.73
N ILE A 466 23.82 -2.38 -11.49
CA ILE A 466 23.33 -1.59 -10.36
C ILE A 466 24.33 -0.45 -10.14
N PRO A 467 23.89 0.82 -10.15
CA PRO A 467 24.80 1.95 -10.03
C PRO A 467 25.53 1.92 -8.70
N ASP A 468 26.74 2.47 -8.66
CA ASP A 468 27.42 2.74 -7.40
C ASP A 468 26.75 3.95 -6.74
N PHE A 469 26.06 3.70 -5.63
CA PHE A 469 25.33 4.73 -4.88
C PHE A 469 25.75 4.81 -3.42
N TYR A 470 26.68 3.95 -2.99
CA TYR A 470 27.12 3.89 -1.60
C TYR A 470 28.21 4.95 -1.36
N ARG A 471 28.10 5.64 -0.23
CA ARG A 471 29.09 6.61 0.24
C ARG A 471 29.06 6.59 1.76
N ASP A 472 30.20 6.32 2.36
CA ASP A 472 30.36 6.54 3.79
C ASP A 472 30.59 8.03 4.05
N ILE A 473 29.53 8.71 4.44
CA ILE A 473 29.55 10.15 4.69
C ILE A 473 30.35 10.49 5.96
N THR A 474 30.57 9.51 6.84
CA THR A 474 31.23 9.76 8.13
C THR A 474 32.74 9.96 8.01
N ILE A 475 33.32 9.59 6.86
CA ILE A 475 34.73 9.80 6.51
C ILE A 475 34.92 10.92 5.48
N GLU A 476 33.84 11.46 4.90
CA GLU A 476 33.93 12.59 3.99
C GLU A 476 34.39 13.84 4.75
N PRO A 477 35.42 14.55 4.24
CA PRO A 477 35.92 15.76 4.89
C PRO A 477 34.87 16.86 4.89
N ASP A 478 34.86 17.69 5.94
CA ASP A 478 34.06 18.91 5.96
C ASP A 478 34.71 20.01 5.10
N VAL A 479 33.96 21.07 4.81
CA VAL A 479 34.47 22.29 4.18
C VAL A 479 34.81 23.35 5.23
N SER A 480 35.66 24.32 4.86
CA SER A 480 35.93 25.48 5.72
C SER A 480 34.69 26.37 5.87
N ASP A 481 34.68 27.22 6.89
CA ASP A 481 33.59 28.17 7.14
C ASP A 481 33.40 29.13 5.97
N GLU A 482 34.48 29.55 5.30
CA GLU A 482 34.42 30.44 4.13
C GLU A 482 33.74 29.75 2.94
N VAL A 483 34.08 28.48 2.69
CA VAL A 483 33.45 27.68 1.63
C VAL A 483 31.99 27.39 1.96
N PHE A 484 31.66 27.12 3.23
CA PHE A 484 30.27 26.93 3.66
C PHE A 484 29.44 28.20 3.47
N GLU A 485 29.95 29.38 3.81
CA GLU A 485 29.21 30.63 3.58
C GLU A 485 29.04 30.92 2.08
N LEU A 486 30.00 30.52 1.22
CA LEU A 486 29.79 30.54 -0.24
C LEU A 486 28.63 29.62 -0.65
N PHE A 487 28.61 28.38 -0.15
CA PHE A 487 27.49 27.46 -0.42
C PHE A 487 26.16 28.03 0.07
N LYS A 488 26.11 28.58 1.28
CA LYS A 488 24.89 29.18 1.83
C LYS A 488 24.42 30.41 1.06
N SER A 489 25.35 31.20 0.49
CA SER A 489 25.02 32.43 -0.25
C SER A 489 24.11 32.20 -1.46
N GLN A 490 24.08 30.98 -2.04
CA GLN A 490 23.22 30.65 -3.18
C GLN A 490 21.72 30.69 -2.85
N PHE A 491 21.34 30.56 -1.57
CA PHE A 491 19.95 30.65 -1.10
C PHE A 491 19.53 32.08 -0.77
N GLU A 492 20.46 33.03 -0.78
CA GLU A 492 20.16 34.43 -0.53
C GLU A 492 19.53 35.08 -1.75
N TYR A 493 18.64 36.03 -1.50
CA TYR A 493 18.03 36.86 -2.52
C TYR A 493 17.90 38.29 -1.99
N LYS A 494 17.95 39.26 -2.90
CA LYS A 494 17.63 40.65 -2.54
C LYS A 494 16.19 40.70 -2.04
N LYS A 495 15.96 41.20 -0.82
CA LYS A 495 14.62 41.36 -0.27
C LYS A 495 13.76 42.19 -1.23
N LYS A 496 12.61 41.63 -1.59
CA LYS A 496 11.56 42.26 -2.40
C LYS A 496 10.30 42.37 -1.56
N GLU A 497 9.44 43.33 -1.88
CA GLU A 497 8.09 43.41 -1.29
C GLU A 497 7.36 42.07 -1.44
N LEU A 498 6.68 41.65 -0.38
CA LEU A 498 5.96 40.36 -0.33
C LEU A 498 4.72 40.36 -1.21
N ASN A 499 3.92 41.43 -1.15
CA ASN A 499 2.67 41.59 -1.90
C ASN A 499 1.82 40.31 -1.86
N VAL A 500 1.56 39.82 -0.64
CA VAL A 500 0.83 38.56 -0.41
C VAL A 500 -0.65 38.77 -0.62
N SER A 501 -1.26 37.91 -1.43
CA SER A 501 -2.70 37.77 -1.56
C SER A 501 -3.19 36.64 -0.66
N THR A 502 -4.24 36.88 0.12
CA THR A 502 -4.81 35.89 1.05
C THR A 502 -6.29 35.69 0.78
N GLN A 503 -6.78 34.46 0.92
CA GLN A 503 -8.20 34.13 0.82
C GLN A 503 -8.61 33.15 1.91
N ILE A 504 -9.72 33.43 2.58
CA ILE A 504 -10.33 32.52 3.56
C ILE A 504 -11.42 31.70 2.86
N ALA A 505 -11.43 30.39 3.11
CA ALA A 505 -12.46 29.51 2.56
C ALA A 505 -13.80 29.67 3.31
N ASN A 506 -14.90 29.91 2.58
CA ASN A 506 -16.22 30.17 3.16
C ASN A 506 -16.79 29.01 3.99
N ASN A 507 -16.44 27.75 3.68
CA ASN A 507 -17.01 26.54 4.31
C ASN A 507 -15.99 25.39 4.34
N PHE A 508 -14.86 25.55 5.05
CA PHE A 508 -13.88 24.46 5.16
C PHE A 508 -14.34 23.34 6.12
N LYS A 509 -14.31 23.59 7.43
CA LYS A 509 -14.86 22.74 8.49
C LYS A 509 -15.31 23.63 9.64
N GLU A 510 -16.40 23.26 10.28
CA GLU A 510 -16.91 23.99 11.44
C GLU A 510 -15.85 24.06 12.55
N GLY A 511 -15.62 25.27 13.08
CA GLY A 511 -14.61 25.54 14.11
C GLY A 511 -13.18 25.75 13.60
N TYR A 512 -12.90 25.63 12.30
CA TYR A 512 -11.54 25.80 11.75
C TYR A 512 -11.54 26.78 10.59
N THR A 513 -10.48 27.57 10.49
CA THR A 513 -10.21 28.43 9.34
C THR A 513 -9.18 27.80 8.43
N LEU A 514 -9.47 27.82 7.13
CA LEU A 514 -8.52 27.56 6.06
C LEU A 514 -8.24 28.87 5.34
N GLU A 515 -7.02 29.34 5.45
CA GLU A 515 -6.51 30.49 4.71
C GLU A 515 -5.55 30.00 3.62
N THR A 516 -5.67 30.51 2.41
CA THR A 516 -4.69 30.35 1.34
C THR A 516 -3.88 31.62 1.20
N PHE A 517 -2.58 31.50 0.98
CA PHE A 517 -1.71 32.62 0.65
C PHE A 517 -1.06 32.42 -0.70
N SER A 518 -0.76 33.50 -1.41
CA SER A 518 -0.01 33.49 -2.67
C SER A 518 0.86 34.75 -2.78
N MET A 519 2.11 34.59 -3.19
CA MET A 519 3.08 35.66 -3.37
C MET A 519 4.08 35.35 -4.48
N LYS A 520 4.74 36.38 -5.01
CA LYS A 520 5.76 36.18 -6.05
C LYS A 520 6.97 35.41 -5.50
N THR A 521 7.51 34.52 -6.32
CA THR A 521 8.80 33.85 -6.06
C THR A 521 9.96 34.85 -6.06
N THR A 522 11.08 34.44 -5.48
CA THR A 522 12.32 35.23 -5.43
C THR A 522 13.14 35.12 -6.71
N TYR A 523 12.99 33.99 -7.40
CA TYR A 523 13.55 33.64 -8.70
C TYR A 523 12.51 33.79 -9.83
N GLU A 524 12.98 33.80 -11.08
CA GLU A 524 12.10 33.89 -12.25
C GLU A 524 11.25 32.63 -12.39
N SER A 525 9.92 32.82 -12.44
CA SER A 525 8.93 31.75 -12.48
C SER A 525 7.63 32.28 -13.06
N ARG A 526 6.92 31.43 -13.81
CA ARG A 526 5.55 31.73 -14.25
C ARG A 526 4.51 31.52 -13.14
N GLU A 527 4.90 30.77 -12.11
CA GLU A 527 4.06 30.45 -10.96
C GLU A 527 4.41 31.31 -9.75
N SER A 528 3.41 31.56 -8.91
CA SER A 528 3.58 32.15 -7.58
C SER A 528 3.92 31.08 -6.54
N LEU A 529 4.61 31.46 -5.47
CA LEU A 529 4.71 30.66 -4.26
C LEU A 529 3.40 30.81 -3.50
N PHE A 530 2.74 29.69 -3.22
CA PHE A 530 1.46 29.68 -2.51
C PHE A 530 1.43 28.56 -1.46
N GLY A 531 0.41 28.56 -0.61
CA GLY A 531 0.22 27.52 0.39
C GLY A 531 -1.02 27.71 1.23
N TYR A 532 -1.08 26.93 2.31
CA TYR A 532 -2.23 26.83 3.20
C TYR A 532 -1.84 27.14 4.63
N ILE A 533 -2.73 27.80 5.35
CA ILE A 533 -2.63 28.04 6.79
C ILE A 533 -3.93 27.54 7.43
N ILE A 534 -3.81 26.68 8.44
CA ILE A 534 -4.96 26.09 9.13
C ILE A 534 -4.80 26.31 10.63
N TYR A 535 -5.85 26.84 11.26
CA TYR A 535 -5.91 27.11 12.70
C TYR A 535 -7.34 26.95 13.23
N SER A 536 -7.48 26.78 14.55
CA SER A 536 -8.77 26.68 15.23
C SER A 536 -9.35 28.07 15.47
N ASN A 537 -10.65 28.23 15.30
CA ASN A 537 -11.37 29.48 15.60
C ASN A 537 -11.67 29.64 17.10
N SER A 538 -11.43 28.60 17.90
CA SER A 538 -11.72 28.59 19.35
C SER A 538 -10.58 29.15 20.21
N TYR A 539 -9.50 29.65 19.59
CA TYR A 539 -8.32 30.11 20.29
C TYR A 539 -8.28 31.65 20.24
N ASP A 540 -8.19 32.28 21.41
CA ASP A 540 -8.40 33.73 21.57
C ASP A 540 -7.09 34.56 21.59
N ASP A 541 -5.93 33.92 21.52
CA ASP A 541 -4.59 34.57 21.50
C ASP A 541 -3.90 34.39 20.13
N ARG A 542 -2.73 35.01 19.94
CA ARG A 542 -1.86 34.79 18.78
C ARG A 542 -1.41 33.33 18.68
N TYR A 543 -1.40 32.79 17.47
CA TYR A 543 -1.06 31.39 17.22
C TYR A 543 0.45 31.14 17.21
N ASN A 544 0.89 29.99 17.72
CA ASN A 544 2.25 29.50 17.53
C ASN A 544 2.39 28.87 16.14
N PRO A 545 3.22 29.41 15.22
CA PRO A 545 3.31 28.89 13.87
C PRO A 545 4.17 27.62 13.80
N VAL A 546 3.71 26.62 13.04
CA VAL A 546 4.49 25.43 12.69
C VAL A 546 4.61 25.35 11.17
N ILE A 547 5.83 25.49 10.65
CA ILE A 547 6.11 25.34 9.22
C ILE A 547 6.28 23.85 8.87
N ILE A 548 5.52 23.39 7.88
CA ILE A 548 5.55 22.00 7.42
C ILE A 548 6.44 21.90 6.17
N VAL A 549 7.38 20.96 6.19
CA VAL A 549 8.09 20.52 4.98
C VAL A 549 7.60 19.13 4.59
N PRO A 550 7.10 18.96 3.35
CA PRO A 550 6.34 17.77 3.02
C PRO A 550 7.23 16.54 2.81
N SER A 551 6.59 15.37 2.87
CA SER A 551 7.21 14.09 2.47
C SER A 551 7.39 13.98 0.95
N ALA A 552 8.11 12.95 0.48
CA ALA A 552 8.32 12.68 -0.95
C ALA A 552 7.03 12.49 -1.76
N ARG A 553 5.89 12.26 -1.10
CA ARG A 553 4.58 12.21 -1.76
C ARG A 553 4.19 13.53 -2.41
N ALA A 554 4.74 14.66 -1.95
CA ALA A 554 4.56 15.95 -2.60
C ALA A 554 5.21 16.01 -3.99
N ILE A 555 6.32 15.31 -4.22
CA ILE A 555 6.92 15.14 -5.55
C ILE A 555 6.07 14.18 -6.40
N LEU A 556 5.20 13.34 -5.84
CA LEU A 556 4.39 12.41 -6.64
C LEU A 556 2.98 12.92 -6.96
N ASN A 557 2.35 13.62 -6.02
CA ASN A 557 0.99 14.14 -6.17
C ASN A 557 0.98 15.35 -7.09
N LYS A 558 0.05 15.42 -8.04
CA LYS A 558 -0.05 16.54 -9.00
C LYS A 558 -1.14 17.57 -8.67
N THR A 559 -1.84 17.38 -7.55
CA THR A 559 -2.95 18.23 -7.11
C THR A 559 -2.80 18.55 -5.62
N VAL A 560 -3.51 19.59 -5.18
CA VAL A 560 -3.57 20.05 -3.79
C VAL A 560 -4.95 19.87 -3.16
N ASP A 561 -5.92 19.34 -3.91
CA ASP A 561 -7.34 19.33 -3.53
C ASP A 561 -7.62 18.65 -2.18
N GLU A 562 -6.96 17.53 -1.88
CA GLU A 562 -7.14 16.77 -0.63
C GLU A 562 -6.15 17.23 0.47
N LEU A 563 -5.24 18.16 0.18
CA LEU A 563 -4.17 18.53 1.09
C LEU A 563 -4.68 19.25 2.35
N PRO A 564 -5.59 20.24 2.29
CA PRO A 564 -6.08 20.92 3.49
C PRO A 564 -6.72 20.00 4.51
N GLU A 565 -7.59 19.08 4.07
CA GLU A 565 -8.22 18.10 4.97
C GLU A 565 -7.19 17.12 5.57
N THR A 566 -6.18 16.74 4.79
CA THR A 566 -5.08 15.91 5.27
C THR A 566 -4.27 16.62 6.36
N ILE A 567 -3.95 17.91 6.16
CA ILE A 567 -3.23 18.73 7.13
C ILE A 567 -4.03 18.83 8.43
N LEU A 568 -5.32 19.19 8.35
CA LEU A 568 -6.18 19.28 9.53
C LEU A 568 -6.22 17.95 10.28
N SER A 569 -6.48 16.83 9.59
CA SER A 569 -6.53 15.51 10.22
C SER A 569 -5.19 15.09 10.87
N GLN A 570 -4.07 15.43 10.23
CA GLN A 570 -2.74 15.07 10.71
C GLN A 570 -2.34 15.87 11.95
N PHE A 571 -2.61 17.17 11.98
CA PHE A 571 -2.12 18.12 12.98
C PHE A 571 -3.20 18.67 13.91
N LYS A 572 -4.41 18.10 13.89
CA LYS A 572 -5.53 18.52 14.75
C LYS A 572 -5.16 18.72 16.22
N TYR A 573 -4.35 17.83 16.77
CA TYR A 573 -3.88 17.89 18.16
C TYR A 573 -3.00 19.12 18.51
N LEU A 574 -2.44 19.81 17.51
CA LEU A 574 -1.78 21.10 17.69
C LEU A 574 -2.73 22.24 17.35
N ILE A 575 -3.52 22.09 16.27
CA ILE A 575 -4.47 23.12 15.83
C ILE A 575 -5.47 23.47 16.94
N ASP A 576 -5.97 22.45 17.64
CA ASP A 576 -6.90 22.61 18.77
C ASP A 576 -6.25 23.30 19.99
N GLU A 577 -4.92 23.38 20.03
CA GLU A 577 -4.10 23.89 21.14
C GLU A 577 -3.43 25.23 20.80
N GLY A 578 -3.96 25.98 19.84
CA GLY A 578 -3.47 27.33 19.50
C GLY A 578 -2.28 27.37 18.55
N TYR A 579 -2.00 26.28 17.82
CA TYR A 579 -0.97 26.29 16.78
C TYR A 579 -1.57 26.55 15.40
N ALA A 580 -0.89 27.38 14.60
CA ALA A 580 -1.21 27.60 13.19
C ALA A 580 -0.28 26.75 12.31
N ILE A 581 -0.86 25.84 11.53
CA ILE A 581 -0.10 24.97 10.64
C ILE A 581 0.10 25.68 9.30
N PHE A 582 1.35 26.03 9.00
CA PHE A 582 1.73 26.74 7.80
C PHE A 582 2.39 25.77 6.80
N HIS A 583 1.73 25.50 5.68
CA HIS A 583 2.18 24.54 4.67
C HIS A 583 2.40 25.23 3.32
N PRO A 584 3.63 25.70 3.01
CA PRO A 584 3.97 26.21 1.70
C PRO A 584 4.05 25.09 0.65
N ILE A 585 3.77 25.43 -0.61
CA ILE A 585 3.94 24.56 -1.76
C ILE A 585 5.25 24.94 -2.46
N TYR A 586 6.31 24.21 -2.14
CA TYR A 586 7.65 24.38 -2.71
C TYR A 586 7.66 24.09 -4.22
N TYR A 587 8.59 24.69 -4.95
CA TYR A 587 8.86 24.38 -6.36
C TYR A 587 8.91 22.86 -6.61
N ASN A 588 8.53 22.36 -7.79
CA ASN A 588 8.60 20.93 -8.11
C ASN A 588 7.76 20.01 -7.19
N THR A 589 6.82 20.56 -6.41
CA THR A 589 5.90 19.80 -5.55
C THR A 589 4.44 20.08 -5.86
N TYR A 590 3.58 19.10 -5.60
CA TYR A 590 2.14 19.16 -5.83
C TYR A 590 1.80 19.63 -7.25
N SER A 591 1.02 20.71 -7.37
CA SER A 591 0.55 21.28 -8.63
C SER A 591 1.52 22.29 -9.25
N ARG A 592 2.67 22.58 -8.61
CA ARG A 592 3.69 23.47 -9.18
C ARG A 592 4.49 22.79 -10.29
N GLU A 593 5.12 23.60 -11.13
CA GLU A 593 5.92 23.20 -12.28
C GLU A 593 7.00 22.20 -11.89
N ARG A 594 7.22 21.21 -12.77
CA ARG A 594 8.05 20.05 -12.50
C ARG A 594 9.22 19.97 -13.46
N ALA A 595 10.42 19.96 -12.91
CA ALA A 595 11.65 19.65 -13.62
C ALA A 595 12.13 18.23 -13.35
N ILE A 596 11.87 17.69 -12.15
CA ILE A 596 12.41 16.41 -11.68
C ILE A 596 11.34 15.57 -10.97
N ASP A 597 11.32 14.27 -11.25
CA ASP A 597 10.34 13.33 -10.70
C ASP A 597 10.93 12.33 -9.66
N THR A 598 12.12 12.65 -9.13
CA THR A 598 12.82 11.87 -8.08
C THR A 598 13.12 12.68 -6.83
N TRP A 599 13.24 12.00 -5.68
CA TRP A 599 13.70 12.54 -4.40
C TRP A 599 15.12 12.06 -4.02
N LEU A 600 15.78 11.35 -4.94
CA LEU A 600 17.14 10.86 -4.75
C LEU A 600 18.14 11.97 -5.11
N PRO A 601 19.14 12.23 -4.25
CA PRO A 601 20.27 13.08 -4.63
C PRO A 601 20.92 12.61 -5.91
N ASN A 602 21.30 13.57 -6.75
CA ASN A 602 22.10 13.33 -7.93
C ASN A 602 22.90 14.61 -8.27
N GLU A 603 23.85 14.49 -9.19
CA GLU A 603 24.77 15.56 -9.56
C GLU A 603 24.27 16.43 -10.73
N SER A 604 22.99 16.40 -11.08
CA SER A 604 22.44 17.23 -12.16
C SER A 604 22.30 18.69 -11.76
N GLU A 605 22.36 19.60 -12.73
CA GLU A 605 22.11 21.03 -12.51
C GLU A 605 20.66 21.29 -12.10
N GLU A 606 19.71 20.55 -12.68
CA GLU A 606 18.29 20.64 -12.35
C GLU A 606 18.05 20.28 -10.87
N TYR A 607 18.75 19.27 -10.34
CA TYR A 607 18.61 18.89 -8.94
C TYR A 607 19.14 19.99 -8.03
N LYS A 608 20.30 20.55 -8.36
CA LYS A 608 20.84 21.72 -7.66
C LYS A 608 19.87 22.89 -7.68
N GLU A 609 19.39 23.29 -8.85
CA GLU A 609 18.43 24.38 -8.98
C GLU A 609 17.16 24.15 -8.17
N MET A 610 16.64 22.92 -8.16
CA MET A 610 15.49 22.57 -7.34
C MET A 610 15.78 22.83 -5.86
N ILE A 611 16.92 22.38 -5.32
CA ILE A 611 17.27 22.59 -3.91
C ILE A 611 17.43 24.07 -3.60
N ILE A 612 18.08 24.84 -4.47
CA ILE A 612 18.22 26.29 -4.31
C ILE A 612 16.84 26.97 -4.24
N LYS A 613 15.96 26.68 -5.21
CA LYS A 613 14.60 27.22 -5.27
C LYS A 613 13.80 26.82 -4.02
N TRP A 614 13.99 25.61 -3.49
CA TRP A 614 13.35 25.17 -2.25
C TRP A 614 13.82 25.96 -1.03
N GLY A 615 15.13 26.19 -0.89
CA GLY A 615 15.66 27.01 0.20
C GLY A 615 15.21 28.46 0.10
N GLN A 616 15.08 29.01 -1.11
CA GLN A 616 14.52 30.34 -1.31
C GLN A 616 13.02 30.40 -0.99
N ASP A 617 12.21 29.42 -1.44
CA ASP A 617 10.79 29.32 -1.10
C ASP A 617 10.58 29.16 0.42
N TYR A 618 11.45 28.41 1.09
CA TYR A 618 11.47 28.27 2.55
C TYR A 618 11.72 29.61 3.22
N LYS A 619 12.84 30.29 2.91
CA LYS A 619 13.17 31.60 3.47
C LYS A 619 12.10 32.65 3.19
N ARG A 620 11.50 32.60 2.00
CA ARG A 620 10.43 33.52 1.60
C ARG A 620 9.14 33.28 2.37
N SER A 621 8.82 32.02 2.66
CA SER A 621 7.73 31.63 3.54
C SER A 621 7.93 32.15 4.97
N LEU A 622 9.17 32.09 5.48
CA LEU A 622 9.52 32.66 6.78
C LEU A 622 9.41 34.19 6.79
N ASP A 623 9.78 34.87 5.70
CA ASP A 623 9.58 36.31 5.56
C ASP A 623 8.09 36.66 5.69
N TYR A 624 7.20 35.88 5.06
CA TYR A 624 5.77 36.10 5.18
C TYR A 624 5.27 35.85 6.61
N LEU A 625 5.63 34.72 7.21
CA LEU A 625 5.26 34.39 8.60
C LEU A 625 5.68 35.49 9.58
N GLN A 626 6.83 36.12 9.37
CA GLN A 626 7.33 37.20 10.22
C GLN A 626 6.48 38.48 10.14
N THR A 627 5.73 38.69 9.05
CA THR A 627 4.82 39.84 8.92
C THR A 627 3.47 39.66 9.61
N ARG A 628 3.15 38.44 10.06
CA ARG A 628 1.84 38.08 10.62
C ARG A 628 1.76 38.47 12.08
N LYS A 629 0.96 39.50 12.37
CA LYS A 629 0.75 40.02 13.74
C LYS A 629 -0.10 39.08 14.60
N ASP A 630 -0.87 38.22 13.97
CA ASP A 630 -1.68 37.17 14.59
C ASP A 630 -0.86 35.94 14.99
N PHE A 631 0.44 35.88 14.67
CA PHE A 631 1.33 34.79 15.06
C PHE A 631 2.39 35.23 16.08
N LYS A 632 2.75 34.33 16.99
CA LYS A 632 3.95 34.40 17.84
C LYS A 632 5.15 33.88 17.04
N PHE A 633 5.65 34.68 16.09
CA PHE A 633 6.74 34.26 15.19
C PHE A 633 8.01 33.84 15.96
N GLU A 634 8.24 34.43 17.12
CA GLU A 634 9.25 34.06 18.10
C GLU A 634 9.20 32.59 18.52
N ASN A 635 8.07 31.90 18.36
CA ASN A 635 7.84 30.50 18.71
C ASN A 635 7.79 29.57 17.49
N LEU A 636 8.23 30.04 16.31
CA LEU A 636 8.19 29.25 15.08
C LEU A 636 8.87 27.89 15.23
N SER A 637 8.12 26.83 14.96
CA SER A 637 8.62 25.45 14.94
C SER A 637 8.61 24.86 13.52
N TYR A 638 9.53 23.93 13.28
CA TYR A 638 9.65 23.15 12.05
C TYR A 638 9.14 21.73 12.26
N TYR A 639 8.32 21.23 11.34
CA TYR A 639 7.97 19.82 11.26
C TYR A 639 8.36 19.22 9.92
N GLY A 640 9.13 18.13 9.98
CA GLY A 640 9.54 17.36 8.81
C GLY A 640 9.20 15.88 8.98
N TYR A 641 8.64 15.27 7.92
CA TYR A 641 8.48 13.82 7.83
C TYR A 641 9.19 13.30 6.58
N SER A 642 10.04 12.28 6.70
CA SER A 642 10.75 11.65 5.59
C SER A 642 11.60 12.67 4.82
N LEU A 643 11.15 13.08 3.64
CA LEU A 643 11.80 14.10 2.83
C LEU A 643 11.94 15.43 3.59
N GLY A 644 10.93 15.82 4.37
CA GLY A 644 11.02 17.00 5.23
C GLY A 644 12.14 16.87 6.25
N SER A 645 12.24 15.73 6.95
CA SER A 645 13.32 15.49 7.90
C SER A 645 14.72 15.57 7.29
N ARG A 646 14.88 15.16 6.02
CA ARG A 646 16.14 15.33 5.30
C ARG A 646 16.44 16.78 4.98
N TYR A 647 15.48 17.53 4.44
CA TYR A 647 15.75 18.93 4.10
C TYR A 647 15.86 19.84 5.31
N ALA A 648 15.48 19.39 6.50
CA ALA A 648 15.88 20.04 7.75
C ALA A 648 17.41 20.22 7.85
N ASN A 649 18.19 19.27 7.31
CA ASN A 649 19.65 19.35 7.25
C ASN A 649 20.14 20.64 6.57
N ILE A 650 19.45 21.10 5.52
CA ILE A 650 19.76 22.32 4.77
C ILE A 650 19.00 23.52 5.35
N PHE A 651 17.68 23.41 5.47
CA PHE A 651 16.81 24.54 5.79
C PHE A 651 17.13 25.16 7.15
N LEU A 652 17.40 24.34 8.17
CA LEU A 652 17.76 24.83 9.50
C LEU A 652 19.18 25.42 9.56
N ALA A 653 20.04 25.11 8.59
CA ALA A 653 21.39 25.66 8.51
C ALA A 653 21.43 27.01 7.76
N ILE A 654 20.55 27.21 6.77
CA ILE A 654 20.50 28.43 5.94
C ILE A 654 19.66 29.55 6.56
N ASP A 655 18.83 29.24 7.57
CA ASP A 655 18.00 30.22 8.28
C ASP A 655 17.82 29.87 9.76
N LYS A 656 18.08 30.85 10.63
CA LYS A 656 18.11 30.67 12.10
C LYS A 656 16.80 31.08 12.80
N ARG A 657 15.73 31.41 12.05
CA ARG A 657 14.48 31.92 12.63
C ARG A 657 13.64 30.84 13.33
N VAL A 658 13.78 29.57 12.94
CA VAL A 658 13.12 28.43 13.60
C VAL A 658 13.72 28.17 14.99
N LYS A 659 12.86 28.01 16.00
CA LYS A 659 13.27 27.79 17.40
C LYS A 659 13.37 26.33 17.82
N SER A 660 12.59 25.47 17.21
CA SER A 660 12.65 24.03 17.44
C SER A 660 12.24 23.27 16.19
N ALA A 661 12.76 22.05 16.05
CA ALA A 661 12.42 21.17 14.95
C ALA A 661 12.01 19.79 15.46
N PHE A 662 10.95 19.25 14.88
CA PHE A 662 10.46 17.90 15.11
C PHE A 662 10.54 17.09 13.82
N LEU A 663 11.42 16.09 13.82
CA LEU A 663 11.76 15.29 12.65
C LEU A 663 11.24 13.87 12.84
N VAL A 664 10.55 13.34 11.83
CA VAL A 664 10.02 11.97 11.85
C VAL A 664 10.55 11.23 10.63
N VAL A 665 11.38 10.21 10.85
CA VAL A 665 12.14 9.43 9.87
C VAL A 665 12.95 10.30 8.90
N GLY A 666 14.28 10.22 8.98
CA GLY A 666 15.20 11.16 8.32
C GLY A 666 16.64 10.67 8.39
N GLY A 667 17.56 11.46 7.87
CA GLY A 667 19.00 11.21 7.99
C GLY A 667 19.79 11.78 6.82
N LEU A 668 20.97 11.24 6.53
CA LEU A 668 21.81 11.63 5.39
C LEU A 668 21.82 10.56 4.30
N ARG A 669 21.67 10.94 3.03
CA ARG A 669 21.68 9.97 1.93
C ARG A 669 23.09 9.67 1.45
N MET A 670 23.33 8.39 1.18
CA MET A 670 24.57 7.89 0.59
C MET A 670 24.81 8.38 -0.85
N GLN A 671 23.76 8.74 -1.60
CA GLN A 671 23.93 9.20 -2.98
C GLN A 671 24.70 10.52 -3.02
N LYS A 672 25.56 10.69 -4.04
CA LYS A 672 26.24 11.96 -4.29
C LYS A 672 25.29 13.01 -4.86
N SER A 673 25.52 14.25 -4.46
CA SER A 673 25.03 15.45 -5.14
C SER A 673 26.20 16.38 -5.42
N LYS A 674 25.93 17.48 -6.12
CA LYS A 674 26.91 18.57 -6.20
C LYS A 674 27.29 19.03 -4.79
N LYS A 675 28.58 19.33 -4.57
CA LYS A 675 29.13 19.63 -3.24
C LYS A 675 28.38 20.78 -2.57
N GLU A 676 28.06 21.82 -3.34
CA GLU A 676 27.39 23.02 -2.86
C GLU A 676 25.97 22.78 -2.34
N ILE A 677 25.34 21.63 -2.61
CA ILE A 677 24.00 21.28 -2.09
C ILE A 677 23.99 19.95 -1.32
N ASP A 678 25.15 19.38 -0.99
CA ASP A 678 25.23 18.14 -0.23
C ASP A 678 24.86 18.38 1.25
N GLU A 679 23.80 17.70 1.70
CA GLU A 679 23.17 17.90 3.01
C GLU A 679 24.13 17.80 4.18
N HIS A 680 25.19 16.98 4.08
CA HIS A 680 26.07 16.76 5.22
C HIS A 680 26.91 17.99 5.59
N TYR A 681 27.21 18.89 4.64
CA TYR A 681 27.92 20.13 4.94
C TYR A 681 27.01 21.08 5.73
N TYR A 682 25.73 21.10 5.42
CA TYR A 682 24.74 21.92 6.11
C TYR A 682 24.36 21.37 7.48
N LEU A 683 24.17 20.04 7.58
CA LEU A 683 23.80 19.36 8.82
C LEU A 683 24.73 19.71 9.98
N ARG A 684 26.04 19.77 9.70
CA ARG A 684 27.09 20.09 10.68
C ARG A 684 26.93 21.49 11.26
N ARG A 685 26.18 22.38 10.60
CA ARG A 685 25.98 23.79 10.99
C ARG A 685 24.58 24.06 11.56
N VAL A 686 23.73 23.04 11.64
CA VAL A 686 22.41 23.16 12.26
C VAL A 686 22.58 23.34 13.77
N GLN A 687 22.10 24.46 14.30
CA GLN A 687 22.12 24.77 15.74
C GLN A 687 20.72 24.64 16.37
N THR A 688 19.68 24.53 15.55
CA THR A 688 18.29 24.44 16.01
C THR A 688 18.10 23.19 16.89
N PRO A 689 17.42 23.32 18.04
CA PRO A 689 17.00 22.18 18.84
C PRO A 689 16.18 21.16 18.04
N ILE A 690 16.55 19.88 18.09
CA ILE A 690 15.92 18.81 17.31
C ILE A 690 15.41 17.68 18.20
N PHE A 691 14.17 17.26 17.97
CA PHE A 691 13.67 15.94 18.35
C PHE A 691 13.55 15.09 17.08
N HIS A 692 14.23 13.94 17.01
CA HIS A 692 14.20 13.06 15.84
C HIS A 692 13.72 11.65 16.21
N ILE A 693 12.57 11.23 15.66
CA ILE A 693 12.05 9.87 15.79
C ILE A 693 12.42 9.06 14.55
N VAL A 694 12.99 7.87 14.73
CA VAL A 694 13.29 6.93 13.64
C VAL A 694 12.84 5.51 13.97
N GLY A 695 12.46 4.75 12.95
CA GLY A 695 12.21 3.31 13.05
C GLY A 695 13.43 2.53 12.59
N LYS A 696 13.92 1.55 13.38
CA LYS A 696 15.13 0.79 13.03
C LYS A 696 14.95 -0.11 11.82
N LEU A 697 13.71 -0.47 11.45
CA LEU A 697 13.38 -1.24 10.26
C LEU A 697 13.08 -0.36 9.04
N ASP A 698 13.44 0.94 9.08
CA ASP A 698 13.20 1.84 7.96
C ASP A 698 14.12 1.48 6.80
N ALA A 699 13.52 0.84 5.81
CA ALA A 699 14.21 0.42 4.60
C ALA A 699 14.29 1.48 3.50
N THR A 700 13.66 2.63 3.68
CA THR A 700 13.79 3.78 2.77
C THR A 700 14.95 4.65 3.19
N LEU A 701 15.07 4.89 4.50
CA LEU A 701 16.12 5.65 5.16
C LEU A 701 16.75 4.75 6.22
N GLY A 702 17.74 3.95 5.79
CA GLY A 702 18.37 2.90 6.59
C GLY A 702 18.87 3.37 7.95
N TYR A 703 18.63 2.59 9.00
CA TYR A 703 19.10 2.93 10.35
C TYR A 703 20.63 3.09 10.39
N GLU A 704 21.38 2.10 9.89
CA GLU A 704 22.84 2.14 9.88
C GLU A 704 23.41 3.14 8.86
N ASP A 705 22.95 3.11 7.61
CA ASP A 705 23.59 3.86 6.53
C ASP A 705 23.14 5.32 6.40
N VAL A 706 22.01 5.69 7.00
CA VAL A 706 21.38 7.01 6.82
C VAL A 706 21.22 7.74 8.15
N TYR A 707 20.68 7.06 9.17
CA TYR A 707 20.42 7.69 10.47
C TYR A 707 21.67 7.78 11.38
N LEU A 708 22.46 6.71 11.52
CA LEU A 708 23.66 6.76 12.36
C LEU A 708 24.69 7.81 11.89
N PRO A 709 24.99 7.94 10.57
CA PRO A 709 25.80 9.05 10.05
C PRO A 709 25.23 10.42 10.38
N TRP A 710 23.91 10.59 10.25
CA TRP A 710 23.24 11.83 10.64
C TRP A 710 23.43 12.14 12.13
N LYS A 711 23.21 11.15 13.01
CA LYS A 711 23.36 11.29 14.46
C LYS A 711 24.78 11.63 14.87
N LYS A 712 25.78 11.12 14.14
CA LYS A 712 27.20 11.40 14.35
C LYS A 712 27.60 12.82 13.92
N LEU A 713 26.95 13.37 12.89
CA LEU A 713 27.38 14.59 12.21
C LEU A 713 26.52 15.84 12.49
N VAL A 714 25.36 15.69 13.14
CA VAL A 714 24.48 16.82 13.46
C VAL A 714 25.18 17.85 14.34
N GLY A 715 25.07 19.13 13.94
CA GLY A 715 25.69 20.26 14.65
C GLY A 715 24.96 20.72 15.92
N THR A 716 23.74 20.20 16.16
CA THR A 716 22.91 20.60 17.30
C THR A 716 23.56 20.14 18.61
N ASP A 717 23.66 21.06 19.57
CA ASP A 717 24.17 20.76 20.91
C ASP A 717 23.44 19.57 21.54
N LEU A 718 24.17 18.69 22.23
CA LEU A 718 23.60 17.48 22.85
C LEU A 718 22.48 17.76 23.87
N LYS A 719 22.49 18.92 24.54
CA LYS A 719 21.43 19.36 25.46
C LYS A 719 20.10 19.67 24.74
N ASP A 720 20.20 20.02 23.46
CA ASP A 720 19.12 20.43 22.56
C ASP A 720 18.82 19.38 21.48
N LEU A 721 19.47 18.21 21.56
CA LEU A 721 19.25 17.07 20.69
C LEU A 721 18.57 15.93 21.46
N ARG A 722 17.38 15.55 21.02
CA ARG A 722 16.67 14.35 21.48
C ARG A 722 16.42 13.41 20.30
N THR A 723 16.58 12.12 20.56
CA THR A 723 16.33 11.07 19.56
C THR A 723 15.51 9.95 20.17
N LEU A 724 14.62 9.36 19.38
CA LEU A 724 13.84 8.18 19.75
C LEU A 724 13.94 7.14 18.64
N GLU A 725 14.57 6.02 18.97
CA GLU A 725 14.82 4.93 18.03
C GLU A 725 13.89 3.77 18.36
N LEU A 726 12.96 3.47 17.45
CA LEU A 726 11.90 2.50 17.69
C LEU A 726 12.24 1.14 17.07
N ASP A 727 12.33 0.11 17.90
CA ASP A 727 12.46 -1.27 17.48
C ASP A 727 11.14 -1.80 16.88
N GLY A 728 11.22 -2.59 15.80
CA GLY A 728 10.03 -3.16 15.15
C GLY A 728 9.27 -2.19 14.23
N PHE A 729 9.69 -0.92 14.12
CA PHE A 729 9.05 0.08 13.26
C PHE A 729 9.92 0.44 12.06
N GLY A 730 9.29 0.65 10.90
CA GLY A 730 9.94 1.07 9.67
C GLY A 730 9.72 2.56 9.35
N HIS A 731 9.51 2.87 8.07
CA HIS A 731 9.25 4.24 7.60
C HIS A 731 7.93 4.85 8.12
N GLY A 732 7.05 4.04 8.71
CA GLY A 732 5.79 4.45 9.31
C GLY A 732 5.88 4.47 10.83
N ILE A 733 5.77 5.65 11.44
CA ILE A 733 5.78 5.84 12.89
C ILE A 733 4.34 5.97 13.41
N PRO A 734 3.96 5.32 14.54
CA PRO A 734 2.63 5.45 15.11
C PRO A 734 2.27 6.90 15.43
N LYS A 735 1.03 7.31 15.09
CA LYS A 735 0.56 8.68 15.32
C LYS A 735 0.61 9.07 16.80
N ASP A 736 0.18 8.18 17.69
CA ASP A 736 0.17 8.45 19.14
C ASP A 736 1.57 8.70 19.69
N THR A 737 2.58 8.00 19.16
CA THR A 737 3.99 8.25 19.49
C THR A 737 4.43 9.65 19.05
N ILE A 738 4.07 10.08 17.85
CA ILE A 738 4.36 11.44 17.35
C ILE A 738 3.69 12.48 18.25
N VAL A 739 2.38 12.33 18.51
CA VAL A 739 1.58 13.26 19.32
C VAL A 739 2.15 13.40 20.73
N LYS A 740 2.54 12.28 21.35
CA LYS A 740 3.10 12.23 22.71
C LYS A 740 4.31 13.15 22.89
N TYR A 741 5.19 13.24 21.89
CA TYR A 741 6.45 13.99 22.01
C TYR A 741 6.40 15.36 21.33
N HIS A 742 5.64 15.51 20.23
CA HIS A 742 5.72 16.70 19.39
C HIS A 742 5.34 17.99 20.12
N LYS A 743 4.18 18.02 20.78
CA LYS A 743 3.71 19.21 21.50
C LYS A 743 4.71 19.61 22.61
N SER A 744 5.08 18.65 23.47
CA SER A 744 6.01 18.90 24.58
C SER A 744 7.38 19.42 24.12
N TRP A 745 7.84 19.01 22.94
CA TRP A 745 9.11 19.50 22.39
C TRP A 745 9.02 20.95 21.93
N ILE A 746 7.90 21.33 21.29
CA ILE A 746 7.70 22.71 20.85
C ILE A 746 7.56 23.64 22.07
N GLU A 747 6.78 23.23 23.07
CA GLU A 747 6.55 24.01 24.30
C GLU A 747 7.84 24.32 25.04
N LYS A 748 8.78 23.35 25.12
CA LYS A 748 10.08 23.53 25.78
C LYS A 748 10.88 24.73 25.23
N TYR A 749 10.70 25.08 23.96
CA TYR A 749 11.44 26.15 23.29
C TYR A 749 10.55 27.33 22.86
N SER A 750 9.30 27.33 23.30
CA SER A 750 8.38 28.44 23.08
C SER A 750 8.48 29.42 24.26
N VAL A 751 8.30 30.71 23.98
CA VAL A 751 8.13 31.77 24.96
C VAL A 751 6.63 31.90 25.27
N GLU A 752 6.28 32.14 26.54
CA GLU A 752 4.89 32.34 27.00
C GLU A 752 4.19 33.52 26.29
#